data_AF-H2ZD13-F1
#
_entry.id   AF-H2ZD13-F1
#
_cell.length_a   1.000
_cell.length_b   1.000
_cell.length_c   1.000
_cell.angle_alpha   90.00
_cell.angle_beta   90.00
_cell.angle_gamma   90.00
#
_symmetry.space_group_name_H-M   'P 1'
#
loop_
_entity.id
_entity.type
_entity.pdbx_description
1 polymer ?
#
loop_
_entity_poly.entity_id
_entity_poly.type
_entity_poly.pdbx_seq_one_letter_code
_entity_poly.pdbx_strand_id
1 'polypeptide(L)'
;MRHGTGSHTWKSGEVYEGSFYKDHMHGNGCYTWRDGSTFTGSFYLDQKQGYGTLTFVNGDVFEGLYKANERFGPGVLTYAGHGQCKVQDIGWWCRDKLIRLCTRVEGAFSMHDHKEYKYFEEETHHQIDLSENESSDLFAHNATSYSFLSEQFKAALSSESTVLPNGIEIYSKDYEHLPQTSKLKKELNQAFFGADYDLVCSDKLYTVVAINNTPLSMKIQKHIHTHRHQEKGLSFIPDEISTKERSFFDSKSGPLEHASRQLLLCAGAGDAHSVYSILKSGAADPNVADRQGNNPIISAATNCHLDVVNILLDMGANINQVNDQGTSSLSACHVFYYPVDHFKTNLLDQIHAKHPEYGVFEKPKTKKRESIKVVNLRLIILMDFQLFLTQGGSRPGSPCRERRSSSISSKVKNRRESSPSPAPSDDKELAFESNENVVDLDAKVTQDLIERTATLLSYNERAVSGVSTRNGQAIRLGTTGALAVWKAEHSQLRKTIELLLLRGADPNIGPVPFPPLFFAVKAADISAVCLLLNKGASTAFRLSDKGLGGFNVLHVASGIMCSEGVKLVELLLHANADPNTCAHDRYGIYNKMHTCEGTMTLDDMHKNMDSMGLSEDLGITALHIACHRDDNYKDACDVTHLLLNNAAKPDCIWTGHSPLSLAIASGNDLCVKKLLQFGADASLELSDGLGSALCVASDPQYEFRRSPEDRISLIDWLVKFGADMLAPIKFGSKQSTGTVVDYAHWLFNKDTRISRTPYHALNIKEREAYNARKNLLTHLGKLLRESAKNLDRRTTQENFSGSTEKLMCHLLKRQEYAFELCKFFRKPAFKYCYECGRSVGVHLTSCTRCHEVYYCSRACKLKAWEERHKYEC
;
A
#
# COMPACT_ATOMS: atom_id res chain seq x y z
N MET A 1 -43.50 -37.45 7.25
CA MET A 1 -42.58 -36.51 7.90
C MET A 1 -42.12 -37.04 9.24
N ARG A 2 -41.00 -37.74 9.21
CA ARG A 2 -40.17 -38.08 10.36
C ARG A 2 -39.60 -36.79 10.94
N HIS A 3 -39.74 -36.65 12.25
CA HIS A 3 -39.22 -35.54 13.05
C HIS A 3 -38.73 -36.08 14.39
N GLY A 4 -37.61 -35.56 14.90
CA GLY A 4 -37.00 -36.01 16.15
C GLY A 4 -36.00 -37.15 15.94
N THR A 5 -35.58 -37.82 17.01
CA THR A 5 -34.57 -38.89 16.94
C THR A 5 -35.19 -40.23 16.53
N GLY A 6 -34.47 -40.99 15.70
CA GLY A 6 -34.92 -42.31 15.27
C GLY A 6 -33.85 -43.10 14.54
N SER A 7 -34.16 -44.35 14.22
CA SER A 7 -33.35 -45.23 13.38
C SER A 7 -34.10 -45.55 12.09
N HIS A 8 -33.39 -45.56 10.96
CA HIS A 8 -33.92 -45.95 9.67
C HIS A 8 -32.98 -46.93 8.99
N THR A 9 -33.50 -48.12 8.71
CA THR A 9 -32.81 -49.16 7.94
C THR A 9 -33.41 -49.21 6.55
N TRP A 10 -32.60 -48.97 5.53
CA TRP A 10 -33.03 -49.09 4.15
C TRP A 10 -33.00 -50.56 3.70
N LYS A 11 -33.80 -50.91 2.67
CA LYS A 11 -33.76 -52.25 2.05
C LYS A 11 -32.38 -52.62 1.50
N SER A 12 -31.55 -51.61 1.27
CA SER A 12 -30.15 -51.70 0.89
C SER A 12 -29.25 -52.35 1.95
N GLY A 13 -29.65 -52.31 3.22
CA GLY A 13 -28.81 -52.67 4.35
C GLY A 13 -28.03 -51.49 4.95
N GLU A 14 -28.18 -50.28 4.41
CA GLU A 14 -27.70 -49.06 5.07
C GLU A 14 -28.54 -48.77 6.32
N VAL A 15 -27.91 -48.17 7.34
CA VAL A 15 -28.56 -47.83 8.60
C VAL A 15 -28.19 -46.41 8.98
N TYR A 16 -29.19 -45.60 9.34
CA TYR A 16 -28.99 -44.29 9.94
C TYR A 16 -29.65 -44.24 11.31
N GLU A 17 -28.94 -43.74 12.31
CA GLU A 17 -29.42 -43.52 13.67
C GLU A 17 -29.13 -42.08 14.07
N GLY A 18 -30.17 -41.26 14.22
CA GLY A 18 -29.94 -39.84 14.47
C GLY A 18 -31.21 -39.00 14.42
N SER A 19 -31.01 -37.70 14.29
CA SER A 19 -32.08 -36.71 14.27
C SER A 19 -32.65 -36.53 12.86
N PHE A 20 -33.98 -36.51 12.76
CA PHE A 20 -34.72 -36.23 11.53
C PHE A 20 -35.47 -34.89 11.63
N TYR A 21 -35.52 -34.17 10.52
CA TYR A 21 -36.37 -32.99 10.35
C TYR A 21 -37.00 -33.01 8.96
N LYS A 22 -38.34 -33.01 8.88
CA LYS A 22 -39.13 -33.07 7.64
C LYS A 22 -38.71 -34.22 6.71
N ASP A 23 -38.58 -35.44 7.25
CA ASP A 23 -38.08 -36.64 6.54
C ASP A 23 -36.59 -36.66 6.15
N HIS A 24 -35.82 -35.60 6.42
CA HIS A 24 -34.37 -35.53 6.17
C HIS A 24 -33.54 -35.83 7.42
N MET A 25 -32.36 -36.42 7.24
CA MET A 25 -31.30 -36.48 8.25
C MET A 25 -30.85 -35.05 8.54
N HIS A 26 -31.05 -34.60 9.78
CA HIS A 26 -30.83 -33.22 10.17
C HIS A 26 -30.49 -33.11 11.66
N GLY A 27 -29.29 -32.61 11.97
CA GLY A 27 -28.66 -32.66 13.29
C GLY A 27 -27.70 -33.84 13.44
N ASN A 28 -27.41 -34.23 14.68
CA ASN A 28 -26.44 -35.28 14.96
C ASN A 28 -26.98 -36.67 14.61
N GLY A 29 -26.13 -37.52 14.02
CA GLY A 29 -26.44 -38.90 13.71
C GLY A 29 -25.23 -39.76 13.34
N CYS A 30 -25.49 -41.06 13.22
CA CYS A 30 -24.57 -42.08 12.75
C CYS A 30 -25.14 -42.72 11.48
N TYR A 31 -24.36 -42.75 10.41
CA TYR A 31 -24.72 -43.40 9.16
C TYR A 31 -23.74 -44.54 8.87
N THR A 32 -24.26 -45.74 8.66
CA THR A 32 -23.51 -46.95 8.32
C THR A 32 -23.83 -47.37 6.89
N TRP A 33 -22.81 -47.37 6.04
CA TRP A 33 -22.90 -47.86 4.67
C TRP A 33 -22.87 -49.40 4.62
N ARG A 34 -23.31 -49.99 3.50
CA ARG A 34 -23.33 -51.46 3.31
C ARG A 34 -21.95 -52.10 3.37
N ASP A 35 -20.94 -51.34 2.98
CA ASP A 35 -19.54 -51.77 2.96
C ASP A 35 -18.94 -51.87 4.37
N GLY A 36 -19.66 -51.39 5.39
CA GLY A 36 -19.22 -51.34 6.77
C GLY A 36 -18.52 -50.03 7.15
N SER A 37 -18.35 -49.09 6.21
CA SER A 37 -17.92 -47.74 6.54
C SER A 37 -18.97 -47.07 7.45
N THR A 38 -18.54 -46.22 8.37
CA THR A 38 -19.44 -45.52 9.30
C THR A 38 -19.07 -44.04 9.40
N PHE A 39 -20.09 -43.17 9.49
CA PHE A 39 -19.90 -41.75 9.74
C PHE A 39 -20.72 -41.32 10.93
N THR A 40 -20.06 -40.72 11.92
CA THR A 40 -20.67 -40.15 13.11
C THR A 40 -20.44 -38.64 13.11
N GLY A 41 -21.50 -37.84 13.03
CA GLY A 41 -21.37 -36.38 12.94
C GLY A 41 -22.70 -35.68 12.72
N SER A 42 -22.67 -34.43 12.28
CA SER A 42 -23.88 -33.67 11.98
C SER A 42 -24.28 -33.78 10.50
N PHE A 43 -25.59 -33.74 10.27
CA PHE A 43 -26.21 -33.76 8.95
C PHE A 43 -27.09 -32.54 8.75
N TYR A 44 -27.09 -31.96 7.56
CA TYR A 44 -27.95 -30.85 7.18
C TYR A 44 -28.64 -31.21 5.86
N LEU A 45 -29.94 -31.53 5.90
CA LEU A 45 -30.72 -31.94 4.73
C LEU A 45 -30.07 -33.12 3.99
N ASP A 46 -29.85 -34.23 4.71
CA ASP A 46 -29.21 -35.46 4.20
C ASP A 46 -27.71 -35.35 3.83
N GLN A 47 -27.10 -34.17 3.93
CA GLN A 47 -25.68 -33.96 3.64
C GLN A 47 -24.85 -33.86 4.93
N LYS A 48 -23.63 -34.42 4.93
CA LYS A 48 -22.68 -34.26 6.05
C LYS A 48 -22.29 -32.78 6.16
N GLN A 49 -22.42 -32.23 7.36
CA GLN A 49 -22.19 -30.82 7.65
C GLN A 49 -21.54 -30.69 9.03
N GLY A 50 -20.63 -29.73 9.21
CA GLY A 50 -19.96 -29.52 10.50
C GLY A 50 -18.94 -30.62 10.81
N TYR A 51 -18.58 -30.77 12.08
CA TYR A 51 -17.57 -31.74 12.49
C TYR A 51 -18.12 -33.16 12.53
N GLY A 52 -17.29 -34.13 12.12
CA GLY A 52 -17.63 -35.54 12.15
C GLY A 52 -16.45 -36.47 11.92
N THR A 53 -16.69 -37.76 12.18
CA THR A 53 -15.72 -38.84 12.06
C THR A 53 -16.21 -39.85 11.04
N LEU A 54 -15.39 -40.14 10.03
CA LEU A 54 -15.62 -41.15 9.00
C LEU A 54 -14.63 -42.29 9.19
N THR A 55 -15.12 -43.49 9.49
CA THR A 55 -14.34 -44.72 9.52
C THR A 55 -14.56 -45.48 8.22
N PHE A 56 -13.47 -45.75 7.51
CA PHE A 56 -13.47 -46.48 6.26
C PHE A 56 -13.39 -47.99 6.50
N VAL A 57 -13.82 -48.79 5.50
CA VAL A 57 -13.75 -50.27 5.54
C VAL A 57 -12.34 -50.80 5.80
N ASN A 58 -11.32 -50.10 5.31
CA ASN A 58 -9.92 -50.47 5.49
C ASN A 58 -9.38 -50.17 6.92
N GLY A 59 -10.21 -49.59 7.78
CA GLY A 59 -9.87 -49.19 9.15
C GLY A 59 -9.31 -47.78 9.27
N ASP A 60 -9.06 -47.08 8.15
CA ASP A 60 -8.63 -45.69 8.21
C ASP A 60 -9.74 -44.82 8.80
N VAL A 61 -9.35 -43.76 9.51
CA VAL A 61 -10.29 -42.88 10.20
C VAL A 61 -9.98 -41.44 9.84
N PHE A 62 -10.97 -40.72 9.30
CA PHE A 62 -10.90 -39.28 9.10
C PHE A 62 -11.77 -38.55 10.12
N GLU A 63 -11.18 -37.64 10.87
CA GLU A 63 -11.87 -36.75 11.81
C GLU A 63 -11.69 -35.31 11.34
N GLY A 64 -12.76 -34.56 11.13
CA GLY A 64 -12.62 -33.18 10.66
C GLY A 64 -13.91 -32.49 10.28
N LEU A 65 -13.76 -31.32 9.66
CA LEU A 65 -14.86 -30.45 9.26
C LEU A 65 -15.39 -30.80 7.86
N TYR A 66 -16.72 -30.88 7.71
CA TYR A 66 -17.43 -31.18 6.47
C TYR A 66 -18.35 -30.03 6.05
N LYS A 67 -18.46 -29.80 4.73
CA LYS A 67 -19.48 -28.94 4.11
C LYS A 67 -20.05 -29.67 2.90
N ALA A 68 -21.37 -29.88 2.87
CA ALA A 68 -22.07 -30.53 1.76
C ALA A 68 -21.42 -31.86 1.30
N ASN A 69 -21.21 -32.81 2.23
CA ASN A 69 -20.55 -34.11 2.03
C ASN A 69 -19.04 -34.10 1.73
N GLU A 70 -18.43 -32.94 1.46
CA GLU A 70 -16.99 -32.80 1.20
C GLU A 70 -16.23 -32.39 2.47
N ARG A 71 -14.97 -32.82 2.61
CA ARG A 71 -14.08 -32.34 3.68
C ARG A 71 -13.74 -30.88 3.38
N PHE A 72 -13.90 -29.99 4.36
CA PHE A 72 -13.76 -28.55 4.15
C PHE A 72 -13.28 -27.84 5.42
N GLY A 73 -11.96 -27.81 5.63
CA GLY A 73 -11.32 -27.18 6.78
C GLY A 73 -10.38 -28.12 7.55
N PRO A 74 -10.14 -27.88 8.85
CA PRO A 74 -9.19 -28.64 9.66
C PRO A 74 -9.61 -30.11 9.79
N GLY A 75 -8.66 -31.02 9.69
CA GLY A 75 -8.90 -32.46 9.81
C GLY A 75 -7.66 -33.31 9.97
N VAL A 76 -7.86 -34.53 10.49
CA VAL A 76 -6.84 -35.55 10.73
C VAL A 76 -7.29 -36.85 10.06
N LEU A 77 -6.44 -37.38 9.17
CA LEU A 77 -6.60 -38.71 8.60
C LEU A 77 -5.61 -39.68 9.27
N THR A 78 -6.10 -40.73 9.91
CA THR A 78 -5.31 -41.76 10.60
C THR A 78 -5.35 -43.07 9.83
N TYR A 79 -4.19 -43.65 9.53
CA TYR A 79 -4.07 -44.90 8.78
C TYR A 79 -3.96 -46.13 9.69
N ALA A 80 -4.73 -47.18 9.42
CA ALA A 80 -4.81 -48.38 10.28
C ALA A 80 -3.60 -49.33 10.19
N GLY A 81 -2.79 -49.25 9.13
CA GLY A 81 -1.84 -50.30 8.72
C GLY A 81 -0.40 -50.26 9.26
N HIS A 82 -0.01 -49.29 10.11
CA HIS A 82 1.41 -48.98 10.38
C HIS A 82 1.97 -49.37 11.78
N GLY A 83 1.55 -50.51 12.34
CA GLY A 83 2.13 -51.06 13.58
C GLY A 83 1.86 -50.21 14.84
N GLN A 84 2.76 -50.23 15.84
CA GLN A 84 2.59 -49.47 17.10
C GLN A 84 2.64 -47.94 16.92
N CYS A 85 3.06 -47.42 15.77
CA CYS A 85 3.15 -45.98 15.51
C CYS A 85 1.94 -45.49 14.69
N LYS A 86 1.20 -44.52 15.21
CA LYS A 86 0.13 -43.83 14.47
C LYS A 86 0.74 -43.00 13.34
N VAL A 87 0.30 -43.23 12.10
CA VAL A 87 0.64 -42.43 10.92
C VAL A 87 -0.57 -41.56 10.58
N GLN A 88 -0.37 -40.24 10.49
CA GLN A 88 -1.46 -39.28 10.34
C GLN A 88 -1.12 -38.15 9.38
N ASP A 89 -2.06 -37.82 8.49
CA ASP A 89 -2.04 -36.57 7.71
C ASP A 89 -2.87 -35.52 8.47
N ILE A 90 -2.24 -34.39 8.81
CA ILE A 90 -2.82 -33.31 9.61
C ILE A 90 -2.72 -32.00 8.86
N GLY A 91 -3.83 -31.27 8.75
CA GLY A 91 -3.85 -29.95 8.13
C GLY A 91 -5.25 -29.52 7.74
N TRP A 92 -5.33 -28.61 6.75
CA TRP A 92 -6.60 -28.21 6.16
C TRP A 92 -6.88 -29.00 4.90
N TRP A 93 -8.12 -29.46 4.78
CA TRP A 93 -8.60 -30.30 3.71
C TRP A 93 -9.63 -29.55 2.87
N CYS A 94 -9.57 -29.78 1.57
CA CYS A 94 -10.62 -29.45 0.63
C CYS A 94 -10.85 -30.67 -0.24
N ARG A 95 -12.02 -31.31 -0.10
CA ARG A 95 -12.31 -32.63 -0.67
C ARG A 95 -11.28 -33.65 -0.18
N ASP A 96 -10.68 -34.42 -1.08
CA ASP A 96 -9.67 -35.42 -0.74
C ASP A 96 -8.24 -34.86 -0.71
N LYS A 97 -8.06 -33.54 -0.89
CA LYS A 97 -6.75 -32.90 -0.98
C LYS A 97 -6.38 -32.13 0.28
N LEU A 98 -5.11 -32.23 0.66
CA LEU A 98 -4.50 -31.42 1.71
C LEU A 98 -4.05 -30.08 1.10
N ILE A 99 -4.67 -28.99 1.55
CA ILE A 99 -4.44 -27.63 1.01
C ILE A 99 -3.53 -26.79 1.90
N ARG A 100 -3.37 -27.14 3.17
CA ARG A 100 -2.50 -26.42 4.11
C ARG A 100 -1.89 -27.35 5.15
N LEU A 101 -0.58 -27.25 5.37
CA LEU A 101 0.17 -28.06 6.32
C LEU A 101 0.29 -27.38 7.70
N CYS A 102 0.43 -28.19 8.76
CA CYS A 102 0.82 -27.72 10.09
C CYS A 102 2.33 -27.43 10.20
N THR A 103 3.12 -27.85 9.21
CA THR A 103 4.57 -27.65 9.19
C THR A 103 4.95 -26.37 8.47
N ARG A 104 5.91 -25.64 9.03
CA ARG A 104 6.60 -24.56 8.33
C ARG A 104 7.72 -25.16 7.48
N VAL A 105 7.92 -24.61 6.28
CA VAL A 105 9.08 -24.94 5.45
C VAL A 105 10.22 -23.99 5.81
N GLU A 106 11.39 -24.55 6.15
CA GLU A 106 12.56 -23.74 6.46
C GLU A 106 13.08 -23.02 5.21
N GLY A 107 13.45 -21.75 5.35
CA GLY A 107 13.93 -20.93 4.24
C GLY A 107 12.84 -20.39 3.31
N ALA A 108 11.56 -20.57 3.64
CA ALA A 108 10.45 -19.95 2.91
C ALA A 108 10.43 -18.42 3.07
N PHE A 109 9.91 -17.73 2.06
CA PHE A 109 9.81 -16.26 2.04
C PHE A 109 8.95 -15.74 3.21
N SER A 110 9.42 -14.65 3.84
CA SER A 110 8.69 -13.96 4.90
C SER A 110 9.01 -12.47 4.87
N MET A 111 7.97 -11.62 4.93
CA MET A 111 8.14 -10.17 5.03
C MET A 111 8.88 -9.74 6.31
N HIS A 112 8.82 -10.55 7.37
CA HIS A 112 9.54 -10.30 8.62
C HIS A 112 11.06 -10.28 8.46
N ASP A 113 11.59 -10.91 7.41
CA ASP A 113 13.02 -10.92 7.09
C ASP A 113 13.46 -9.61 6.38
N HIS A 114 12.50 -8.82 5.90
CA HIS A 114 12.66 -7.59 5.13
C HIS A 114 12.18 -6.35 5.90
N LYS A 115 12.77 -6.14 7.08
CA LYS A 115 12.39 -5.07 8.04
C LYS A 115 12.56 -3.65 7.47
N GLU A 116 13.33 -3.50 6.39
CA GLU A 116 13.45 -2.25 5.65
C GLU A 116 12.13 -1.77 5.05
N TYR A 117 11.13 -2.65 4.91
CA TYR A 117 9.76 -2.31 4.48
C TYR A 117 8.75 -2.19 5.65
N LYS A 118 9.22 -2.27 6.91
CA LYS A 118 8.38 -2.37 8.12
C LYS A 118 7.42 -1.18 8.36
N TYR A 119 7.68 -0.04 7.73
CA TYR A 119 6.80 1.15 7.74
C TYR A 119 5.37 0.89 7.24
N PHE A 120 5.14 -0.24 6.57
CA PHE A 120 3.86 -0.61 5.96
C PHE A 120 3.23 -1.85 6.59
N GLU A 121 3.72 -2.33 7.74
CA GLU A 121 3.06 -3.36 8.55
C GLU A 121 1.78 -2.76 9.15
N GLU A 122 0.68 -2.77 8.38
CA GLU A 122 -0.63 -2.87 9.02
C GLU A 122 -0.86 -4.32 9.42
N GLU A 123 -1.50 -4.51 10.58
CA GLU A 123 -2.17 -5.74 10.96
C GLU A 123 -3.17 -6.06 9.85
N THR A 124 -2.76 -6.85 8.85
CA THR A 124 -3.55 -7.33 7.70
C THR A 124 -4.68 -8.27 8.11
N HIS A 125 -5.07 -8.24 9.37
CA HIS A 125 -6.19 -8.95 9.93
C HIS A 125 -7.48 -8.28 9.47
N HIS A 126 -7.87 -8.59 8.23
CA HIS A 126 -9.22 -8.27 7.80
C HIS A 126 -10.18 -8.98 8.74
N GLN A 127 -11.11 -8.21 9.26
CA GLN A 127 -12.20 -8.70 10.06
C GLN A 127 -13.22 -9.32 9.11
N ILE A 128 -13.36 -10.65 9.15
CA ILE A 128 -14.38 -11.37 8.40
C ILE A 128 -15.74 -11.00 8.99
N ASP A 129 -16.52 -10.18 8.29
CA ASP A 129 -17.89 -9.93 8.67
C ASP A 129 -18.73 -11.20 8.44
N LEU A 130 -19.22 -11.78 9.54
CA LEU A 130 -20.05 -12.97 9.51
C LEU A 130 -21.48 -12.67 9.03
N SER A 131 -21.90 -11.39 9.05
CA SER A 131 -23.25 -10.91 8.74
C SER A 131 -23.59 -10.84 7.26
N GLU A 132 -22.58 -10.81 6.37
CA GLU A 132 -22.81 -11.00 4.93
C GLU A 132 -23.35 -12.42 4.74
N ASN A 133 -24.69 -12.48 4.68
CA ASN A 133 -25.44 -13.66 4.30
C ASN A 133 -24.77 -14.26 3.08
N GLU A 134 -24.60 -15.58 3.11
CA GLU A 134 -24.33 -16.48 2.00
C GLU A 134 -25.33 -16.30 0.83
N SER A 135 -25.58 -15.08 0.38
CA SER A 135 -26.42 -14.69 -0.75
C SER A 135 -25.82 -15.18 -2.06
N SER A 136 -24.49 -15.35 -2.10
CA SER A 136 -23.77 -16.04 -3.17
C SER A 136 -23.87 -17.58 -3.06
N ASP A 137 -23.83 -18.13 -1.84
CA ASP A 137 -23.87 -19.59 -1.61
C ASP A 137 -25.31 -20.17 -1.67
N LEU A 138 -26.37 -19.35 -1.54
CA LEU A 138 -27.78 -19.71 -1.80
C LEU A 138 -28.01 -20.28 -3.21
N PHE A 139 -27.09 -19.98 -4.15
CA PHE A 139 -27.14 -20.44 -5.54
C PHE A 139 -25.88 -21.22 -5.97
N ALA A 140 -24.88 -21.40 -5.10
CA ALA A 140 -23.57 -21.92 -5.47
C ALA A 140 -23.53 -23.45 -5.64
N HIS A 141 -24.34 -24.20 -4.88
CA HIS A 141 -24.40 -25.66 -5.04
C HIS A 141 -24.97 -26.10 -6.39
N ASN A 142 -25.51 -25.17 -7.18
CA ASN A 142 -26.11 -25.39 -8.49
C ASN A 142 -26.02 -24.11 -9.36
N ALA A 143 -24.83 -23.53 -9.52
CA ALA A 143 -24.63 -22.30 -10.32
C ALA A 143 -25.09 -22.45 -11.79
N THR A 144 -25.13 -23.67 -12.30
CA THR A 144 -25.68 -24.01 -13.63
C THR A 144 -27.21 -24.10 -13.65
N SER A 145 -27.88 -24.31 -12.51
CA SER A 145 -29.32 -24.58 -12.43
C SER A 145 -30.18 -23.34 -12.17
N TYR A 146 -29.60 -22.24 -11.66
CA TYR A 146 -30.35 -21.02 -11.28
C TYR A 146 -29.79 -19.71 -11.84
N SER A 147 -28.85 -19.74 -12.79
CA SER A 147 -28.34 -18.53 -13.44
C SER A 147 -29.43 -17.72 -14.18
N PHE A 148 -30.57 -18.36 -14.48
CA PHE A 148 -31.74 -17.75 -15.12
C PHE A 148 -32.64 -16.94 -14.17
N LEU A 149 -32.47 -17.04 -12.85
CA LEU A 149 -33.32 -16.33 -11.89
C LEU A 149 -32.98 -14.83 -11.86
N SER A 150 -33.97 -13.98 -12.13
CA SER A 150 -33.84 -12.52 -12.08
C SER A 150 -33.40 -12.04 -10.69
N GLU A 151 -32.67 -10.92 -10.62
CA GLU A 151 -32.28 -10.31 -9.34
C GLU A 151 -33.47 -10.00 -8.42
N GLN A 152 -34.63 -9.67 -9.02
CA GLN A 152 -35.89 -9.48 -8.29
C GLN A 152 -36.35 -10.75 -7.57
N PHE A 153 -36.14 -11.92 -8.18
CA PHE A 153 -36.48 -13.21 -7.57
C PHE A 153 -35.51 -13.58 -6.44
N LYS A 154 -34.21 -13.26 -6.59
CA LYS A 154 -33.20 -13.41 -5.53
C LYS A 154 -33.51 -12.52 -4.33
N ALA A 155 -33.86 -11.24 -4.59
CA ALA A 155 -34.28 -10.29 -3.57
C ALA A 155 -35.57 -10.74 -2.85
N ALA A 156 -36.52 -11.34 -3.58
CA ALA A 156 -37.73 -11.92 -2.98
C ALA A 156 -37.38 -13.07 -2.03
N LEU A 157 -36.52 -14.02 -2.41
CA LEU A 157 -36.12 -15.14 -1.54
C LEU A 157 -35.38 -14.70 -0.27
N SER A 158 -34.67 -13.57 -0.33
CA SER A 158 -34.02 -12.94 0.82
C SER A 158 -34.98 -12.20 1.76
N SER A 159 -36.21 -11.89 1.32
CA SER A 159 -37.22 -11.23 2.17
C SER A 159 -37.86 -12.20 3.17
N GLU A 160 -38.00 -11.77 4.42
CA GLU A 160 -38.65 -12.57 5.47
C GLU A 160 -40.14 -12.85 5.22
N SER A 161 -40.78 -12.05 4.34
CA SER A 161 -42.19 -12.18 3.97
C SER A 161 -42.45 -13.24 2.90
N THR A 162 -41.42 -13.77 2.23
CA THR A 162 -41.60 -14.74 1.16
C THR A 162 -41.83 -16.13 1.70
N VAL A 163 -43.08 -16.60 1.55
CA VAL A 163 -43.50 -17.96 1.87
C VAL A 163 -43.68 -18.72 0.56
N LEU A 164 -43.05 -19.88 0.43
CA LEU A 164 -43.26 -20.76 -0.72
C LEU A 164 -44.74 -21.18 -0.79
N PRO A 165 -45.32 -21.34 -2.00
CA PRO A 165 -46.71 -21.76 -2.16
C PRO A 165 -47.02 -23.04 -1.38
N ASN A 166 -48.17 -23.08 -0.70
CA ASN A 166 -48.61 -24.25 0.04
C ASN A 166 -48.65 -25.49 -0.87
N GLY A 167 -48.00 -26.58 -0.47
CA GLY A 167 -47.92 -27.83 -1.24
C GLY A 167 -46.74 -27.92 -2.22
N ILE A 168 -45.83 -26.93 -2.26
CA ILE A 168 -44.63 -27.03 -3.12
C ILE A 168 -43.69 -28.18 -2.71
N GLU A 169 -43.71 -28.56 -1.43
CA GLU A 169 -42.97 -29.70 -0.87
C GLU A 169 -43.40 -31.05 -1.49
N ILE A 170 -44.54 -31.10 -2.20
CA ILE A 170 -44.98 -32.29 -2.95
C ILE A 170 -44.12 -32.50 -4.21
N TYR A 171 -43.58 -31.42 -4.79
CA TYR A 171 -42.83 -31.44 -6.05
C TYR A 171 -41.33 -31.73 -5.88
N SER A 172 -40.79 -31.59 -4.67
CA SER A 172 -39.36 -31.80 -4.38
C SER A 172 -39.23 -32.40 -2.99
N LYS A 173 -38.81 -33.66 -2.93
CA LYS A 173 -38.68 -34.44 -1.68
C LYS A 173 -37.28 -34.39 -1.06
N ASP A 174 -36.32 -33.82 -1.77
CA ASP A 174 -34.89 -33.73 -1.45
C ASP A 174 -34.46 -32.29 -1.10
N TYR A 175 -35.34 -31.29 -1.25
CA TYR A 175 -35.06 -29.86 -1.11
C TYR A 175 -33.88 -29.31 -1.95
N GLU A 176 -33.21 -30.13 -2.77
CA GLU A 176 -32.08 -29.74 -3.61
C GLU A 176 -32.49 -28.79 -4.75
N HIS A 177 -33.75 -28.90 -5.19
CA HIS A 177 -34.32 -28.13 -6.30
C HIS A 177 -35.24 -26.99 -5.87
N LEU A 178 -35.39 -26.75 -4.56
CA LEU A 178 -36.21 -25.66 -4.03
C LEU A 178 -35.32 -24.52 -3.53
N PRO A 179 -35.58 -23.25 -3.91
CA PRO A 179 -34.87 -22.12 -3.34
C PRO A 179 -35.22 -21.97 -1.86
N GLN A 180 -34.20 -22.00 -1.00
CA GLN A 180 -34.37 -21.83 0.45
C GLN A 180 -34.70 -20.38 0.77
N THR A 181 -35.93 -20.11 1.23
CA THR A 181 -36.30 -18.77 1.70
C THR A 181 -35.59 -18.46 3.02
N SER A 182 -35.39 -17.17 3.32
CA SER A 182 -34.78 -16.72 4.59
C SER A 182 -35.46 -17.36 5.82
N LYS A 183 -36.80 -17.43 5.81
CA LYS A 183 -37.59 -18.08 6.87
C LYS A 183 -37.32 -19.58 6.98
N LEU A 184 -37.29 -20.30 5.86
CA LEU A 184 -36.99 -21.74 5.86
C LEU A 184 -35.56 -22.02 6.34
N LYS A 185 -34.57 -21.22 5.90
CA LYS A 185 -33.19 -21.32 6.37
C LYS A 185 -33.08 -21.06 7.88
N LYS A 186 -33.86 -20.12 8.41
CA LYS A 186 -33.96 -19.85 9.85
C LYS A 186 -34.51 -21.06 10.61
N GLU A 187 -35.62 -21.64 10.15
CA GLU A 187 -36.24 -22.83 10.75
C GLU A 187 -35.30 -24.04 10.72
N LEU A 188 -34.62 -24.28 9.60
CA LEU A 188 -33.62 -25.34 9.46
C LEU A 188 -32.43 -25.11 10.38
N ASN A 189 -31.85 -23.91 10.41
CA ASN A 189 -30.73 -23.62 11.29
C ASN A 189 -31.11 -23.74 12.77
N GLN A 190 -32.31 -23.34 13.16
CA GLN A 190 -32.83 -23.55 14.52
C GLN A 190 -32.92 -25.04 14.87
N ALA A 191 -33.40 -25.86 13.94
CA ALA A 191 -33.44 -27.31 14.13
C ALA A 191 -32.04 -27.94 14.18
N PHE A 192 -31.08 -27.42 13.41
CA PHE A 192 -29.70 -27.92 13.35
C PHE A 192 -28.87 -27.56 14.58
N PHE A 193 -28.86 -26.28 14.97
CA PHE A 193 -28.03 -25.77 16.08
C PHE A 193 -28.74 -25.89 17.44
N GLY A 194 -30.07 -26.03 17.47
CA GLY A 194 -30.83 -26.19 18.72
C GLY A 194 -30.59 -25.03 19.69
N ALA A 195 -30.18 -25.34 20.92
CA ALA A 195 -29.87 -24.35 21.95
C ALA A 195 -28.66 -23.45 21.60
N ASP A 196 -27.78 -23.91 20.72
CA ASP A 196 -26.61 -23.15 20.27
C ASP A 196 -26.97 -22.14 19.17
N TYR A 197 -28.20 -22.17 18.64
CA TYR A 197 -28.64 -21.26 17.58
C TYR A 197 -28.56 -19.78 18.00
N ASP A 198 -29.01 -19.48 19.23
CA ASP A 198 -28.95 -18.13 19.76
C ASP A 198 -27.50 -17.71 20.02
N LEU A 199 -26.59 -18.62 20.40
CA LEU A 199 -25.16 -18.34 20.58
C LEU A 199 -24.49 -18.01 19.24
N VAL A 200 -24.73 -18.83 18.21
CA VAL A 200 -24.28 -18.58 16.83
C VAL A 200 -24.81 -17.24 16.30
N CYS A 201 -26.01 -16.81 16.73
CA CYS A 201 -26.59 -15.51 16.38
C CYS A 201 -26.20 -14.34 17.31
N SER A 202 -25.70 -14.59 18.54
CA SER A 202 -25.52 -13.59 19.60
C SER A 202 -24.08 -13.36 20.05
N ASP A 203 -23.10 -14.13 19.55
CA ASP A 203 -21.68 -13.86 19.80
C ASP A 203 -21.27 -12.48 19.25
N LYS A 204 -21.32 -11.48 20.14
CA LYS A 204 -21.12 -10.05 19.93
C LYS A 204 -19.67 -9.62 19.64
N LEU A 205 -18.98 -10.35 18.78
CA LEU A 205 -17.84 -9.87 18.00
C LEU A 205 -18.03 -10.45 16.60
N TYR A 206 -18.78 -9.71 15.77
CA TYR A 206 -19.18 -10.07 14.40
C TYR A 206 -18.01 -10.22 13.41
N THR A 207 -16.78 -10.37 13.92
CA THR A 207 -15.55 -10.30 13.15
C THR A 207 -14.57 -11.39 13.60
N VAL A 208 -14.25 -12.32 12.69
CA VAL A 208 -13.12 -13.24 12.88
C VAL A 208 -11.90 -12.58 12.27
N VAL A 209 -10.77 -12.60 12.95
CA VAL A 209 -9.50 -12.17 12.35
C VAL A 209 -9.11 -13.19 11.28
N ALA A 210 -9.13 -12.77 10.01
CA ALA A 210 -8.74 -13.64 8.92
C ALA A 210 -7.25 -14.03 9.03
N ILE A 211 -6.94 -15.32 8.96
CA ILE A 211 -5.54 -15.80 8.79
C ILE A 211 -5.02 -15.39 7.40
N ASN A 212 -5.89 -15.39 6.39
CA ASN A 212 -5.59 -15.03 5.01
C ASN A 212 -6.90 -14.64 4.31
N ASN A 213 -6.87 -13.57 3.53
CA ASN A 213 -8.04 -12.98 2.85
C ASN A 213 -8.42 -13.66 1.54
N THR A 214 -7.74 -14.76 1.17
CA THR A 214 -8.16 -15.54 0.00
C THR A 214 -9.60 -16.03 0.18
N PRO A 215 -10.45 -15.96 -0.87
CA PRO A 215 -11.87 -16.32 -0.76
C PRO A 215 -12.10 -17.73 -0.18
N LEU A 216 -11.24 -18.69 -0.52
CA LEU A 216 -11.31 -20.05 0.02
C LEU A 216 -10.99 -20.10 1.52
N SER A 217 -9.92 -19.42 1.95
CA SER A 217 -9.53 -19.34 3.36
C SER A 217 -10.60 -18.66 4.20
N MET A 218 -11.18 -17.56 3.70
CA MET A 218 -12.28 -16.85 4.34
C MET A 218 -13.52 -17.75 4.50
N LYS A 219 -13.90 -18.50 3.45
CA LYS A 219 -15.01 -19.46 3.50
C LYS A 219 -14.74 -20.57 4.53
N ILE A 220 -13.52 -21.12 4.56
CA ILE A 220 -13.14 -22.16 5.52
C ILE A 220 -13.20 -21.62 6.95
N GLN A 221 -12.65 -20.43 7.21
CA GLN A 221 -12.64 -19.83 8.55
C GLN A 221 -14.03 -19.46 9.04
N LYS A 222 -14.88 -18.92 8.16
CA LYS A 222 -16.31 -18.70 8.47
C LYS A 222 -16.97 -20.02 8.86
N HIS A 223 -16.71 -21.09 8.10
CA HIS A 223 -17.26 -22.42 8.36
C HIS A 223 -16.76 -23.02 9.68
N ILE A 224 -15.47 -22.92 9.99
CA ILE A 224 -14.88 -23.31 11.29
C ILE A 224 -15.61 -22.57 12.42
N HIS A 225 -15.73 -21.26 12.31
CA HIS A 225 -16.37 -20.44 13.34
C HIS A 225 -17.83 -20.84 13.56
N THR A 226 -18.61 -21.05 12.48
CA THR A 226 -20.02 -21.46 12.59
C THR A 226 -20.23 -22.79 13.30
N HIS A 227 -19.27 -23.72 13.21
CA HIS A 227 -19.39 -25.07 13.75
C HIS A 227 -18.52 -25.32 15.00
N ARG A 228 -17.87 -24.30 15.56
CA ARG A 228 -16.93 -24.40 16.70
C ARG A 228 -17.50 -25.09 17.94
N HIS A 229 -18.80 -25.02 18.16
CA HIS A 229 -19.46 -25.63 19.33
C HIS A 229 -19.76 -27.13 19.15
N GLN A 230 -19.63 -27.64 17.92
CA GLN A 230 -19.89 -29.05 17.55
C GLN A 230 -18.64 -29.94 17.65
N GLU A 231 -17.51 -29.42 18.11
CA GLU A 231 -16.21 -30.12 18.19
C GLU A 231 -16.14 -31.22 19.27
N LYS A 232 -17.23 -31.41 20.03
CA LYS A 232 -17.32 -32.37 21.13
C LYS A 232 -17.20 -33.81 20.59
N GLY A 233 -16.12 -34.50 20.93
CA GLY A 233 -15.89 -35.90 20.58
C GLY A 233 -14.82 -36.15 19.51
N LEU A 234 -14.16 -35.11 19.00
CA LEU A 234 -12.98 -35.26 18.14
C LEU A 234 -11.73 -35.65 18.96
N SER A 235 -10.81 -36.38 18.34
CA SER A 235 -9.51 -36.71 18.95
C SER A 235 -8.53 -35.53 19.07
N PHE A 236 -8.82 -34.40 18.42
CA PHE A 236 -8.01 -33.20 18.40
C PHE A 236 -8.87 -31.93 18.56
N ILE A 237 -8.24 -30.82 18.95
CA ILE A 237 -8.88 -29.51 19.01
C ILE A 237 -8.62 -28.80 17.67
N PRO A 238 -9.64 -28.43 16.88
CA PRO A 238 -9.47 -27.83 15.55
C PRO A 238 -8.59 -26.58 15.51
N ASP A 239 -8.67 -25.71 16.51
CA ASP A 239 -7.82 -24.52 16.62
C ASP A 239 -6.31 -24.86 16.74
N GLU A 240 -5.96 -26.05 17.23
CA GLU A 240 -4.58 -26.49 17.38
C GLU A 240 -3.91 -26.75 16.03
N ILE A 241 -4.65 -27.21 15.02
CA ILE A 241 -4.13 -27.41 13.66
C ILE A 241 -3.62 -26.08 13.09
N SER A 242 -4.29 -24.99 13.41
CA SER A 242 -3.95 -23.64 12.95
C SER A 242 -2.91 -22.95 13.82
N THR A 243 -2.77 -23.31 15.11
CA THR A 243 -1.93 -22.57 16.08
C THR A 243 -0.66 -23.29 16.53
N LYS A 244 -0.66 -24.63 16.61
CA LYS A 244 0.46 -25.42 17.12
C LYS A 244 1.39 -25.91 16.00
N GLU A 245 2.62 -26.26 16.37
CA GLU A 245 3.57 -26.93 15.48
C GLU A 245 3.24 -28.43 15.34
N ARG A 246 3.63 -29.02 14.21
CA ARG A 246 3.44 -30.46 13.94
C ARG A 246 4.09 -31.38 14.98
N SER A 247 5.13 -30.90 15.67
CA SER A 247 5.84 -31.61 16.75
C SER A 247 4.97 -31.91 17.97
N PHE A 248 3.87 -31.17 18.15
CA PHE A 248 2.93 -31.38 19.24
C PHE A 248 2.05 -32.64 19.06
N PHE A 249 1.98 -33.16 17.83
CA PHE A 249 1.21 -34.36 17.52
C PHE A 249 2.15 -35.58 17.56
N ASP A 250 1.93 -36.48 18.53
CA ASP A 250 2.68 -37.73 18.74
C ASP A 250 2.41 -38.79 17.63
N SER A 251 2.59 -38.41 16.37
CA SER A 251 2.32 -39.25 15.19
C SER A 251 3.33 -39.00 14.08
N LYS A 252 3.60 -40.04 13.28
CA LYS A 252 4.42 -39.91 12.07
C LYS A 252 3.59 -39.23 10.97
N SER A 253 4.26 -38.41 10.16
CA SER A 253 3.63 -37.75 9.01
C SER A 253 3.12 -38.78 8.01
N GLY A 254 1.88 -38.60 7.56
CA GLY A 254 1.27 -39.46 6.55
C GLY A 254 1.81 -39.19 5.14
N PRO A 255 1.40 -40.03 4.17
CA PRO A 255 1.90 -39.97 2.80
C PRO A 255 1.54 -38.66 2.08
N LEU A 256 0.34 -38.10 2.33
CA LEU A 256 -0.11 -36.87 1.66
C LEU A 256 0.61 -35.63 2.23
N GLU A 257 0.78 -35.58 3.55
CA GLU A 257 1.55 -34.54 4.22
C GLU A 257 3.02 -34.59 3.79
N HIS A 258 3.61 -35.79 3.73
CA HIS A 258 4.99 -35.98 3.27
C HIS A 258 5.19 -35.55 1.81
N ALA A 259 4.32 -36.01 0.90
CA ALA A 259 4.40 -35.63 -0.52
C ALA A 259 4.24 -34.11 -0.71
N SER A 260 3.32 -33.50 0.03
CA SER A 260 3.10 -32.04 0.01
C SER A 260 4.31 -31.25 0.52
N ARG A 261 4.93 -31.71 1.61
CA ARG A 261 6.16 -31.10 2.15
C ARG A 261 7.32 -31.25 1.16
N GLN A 262 7.47 -32.42 0.54
CA GLN A 262 8.50 -32.66 -0.47
C GLN A 262 8.30 -31.77 -1.70
N LEU A 263 7.07 -31.56 -2.15
CA LEU A 263 6.75 -30.65 -3.26
C LEU A 263 7.27 -29.23 -2.99
N LEU A 264 7.00 -28.69 -1.79
CA LEU A 264 7.46 -27.35 -1.39
C LEU A 264 9.00 -27.26 -1.37
N LEU A 265 9.68 -28.26 -0.80
CA LEU A 265 11.14 -28.31 -0.71
C LEU A 265 11.79 -28.45 -2.10
N CYS A 266 11.29 -29.35 -2.95
CA CYS A 266 11.80 -29.56 -4.30
C CYS A 266 11.58 -28.32 -5.18
N ALA A 267 10.44 -27.65 -5.02
CA ALA A 267 10.15 -26.41 -5.74
C ALA A 267 11.13 -25.29 -5.35
N GLY A 268 11.41 -25.13 -4.05
CA GLY A 268 12.40 -24.17 -3.56
C GLY A 268 13.84 -24.51 -3.94
N ALA A 269 14.16 -25.79 -4.13
CA ALA A 269 15.49 -26.25 -4.54
C ALA A 269 15.72 -26.27 -6.08
N GLY A 270 14.65 -26.09 -6.87
CA GLY A 270 14.72 -26.13 -8.33
C GLY A 270 14.73 -27.53 -8.94
N ASP A 271 14.33 -28.57 -8.20
CA ASP A 271 14.29 -29.95 -8.72
C ASP A 271 13.01 -30.19 -9.54
N ALA A 272 13.05 -29.78 -10.81
CA ALA A 272 11.95 -29.91 -11.76
C ALA A 272 11.46 -31.36 -11.96
N HIS A 273 12.36 -32.35 -11.86
CA HIS A 273 12.01 -33.75 -12.09
C HIS A 273 11.15 -34.29 -10.95
N SER A 274 11.59 -34.07 -9.71
CA SER A 274 10.85 -34.48 -8.52
C SER A 274 9.49 -33.77 -8.45
N VAL A 275 9.44 -32.47 -8.71
CA VAL A 275 8.18 -31.69 -8.76
C VAL A 275 7.20 -32.28 -9.77
N TYR A 276 7.64 -32.54 -11.00
CA TYR A 276 6.79 -33.14 -12.04
C TYR A 276 6.29 -34.54 -11.63
N SER A 277 7.15 -35.37 -11.03
CA SER A 277 6.77 -36.73 -10.61
C SER A 277 5.71 -36.74 -9.50
N ILE A 278 5.81 -35.83 -8.54
CA ILE A 278 4.86 -35.71 -7.42
C ILE A 278 3.50 -35.23 -7.92
N LEU A 279 3.47 -34.21 -8.77
CA LEU A 279 2.22 -33.67 -9.32
C LEU A 279 1.53 -34.66 -10.27
N LYS A 280 2.31 -35.34 -11.12
CA LYS A 280 1.77 -36.35 -12.05
C LYS A 280 1.18 -37.56 -11.34
N SER A 281 1.72 -37.95 -10.18
CA SER A 281 1.16 -39.03 -9.37
C SER A 281 -0.12 -38.64 -8.63
N GLY A 282 -0.47 -37.34 -8.57
CA GLY A 282 -1.62 -36.84 -7.84
C GLY A 282 -1.44 -36.87 -6.31
N ALA A 283 -0.22 -37.09 -5.82
CA ALA A 283 0.08 -37.25 -4.40
C ALA A 283 0.01 -35.94 -3.60
N ALA A 284 0.11 -34.78 -4.27
CA ALA A 284 0.02 -33.46 -3.64
C ALA A 284 -0.73 -32.47 -4.54
N ASP A 285 -1.41 -31.50 -3.94
CA ASP A 285 -2.03 -30.41 -4.67
C ASP A 285 -0.97 -29.35 -5.06
N PRO A 286 -0.99 -28.81 -6.30
CA PRO A 286 -0.05 -27.77 -6.72
C PRO A 286 -0.17 -26.46 -5.92
N ASN A 287 -1.30 -26.22 -5.24
CA ASN A 287 -1.57 -25.03 -4.42
C ASN A 287 -1.40 -25.26 -2.92
N VAL A 288 -0.81 -26.40 -2.53
CA VAL A 288 -0.59 -26.72 -1.12
C VAL A 288 0.24 -25.64 -0.44
N ALA A 289 -0.24 -25.16 0.70
CA ALA A 289 0.46 -24.12 1.45
C ALA A 289 1.13 -24.69 2.71
N ASP A 290 2.25 -24.11 3.11
CA ASP A 290 2.83 -24.34 4.43
C ASP A 290 2.03 -23.62 5.54
N ARG A 291 2.50 -23.71 6.78
CA ARG A 291 1.89 -23.03 7.94
C ARG A 291 1.83 -21.50 7.82
N GLN A 292 2.61 -20.87 6.95
CA GLN A 292 2.63 -19.40 6.72
C GLN A 292 1.89 -19.00 5.43
N GLY A 293 1.25 -19.95 4.74
CA GLY A 293 0.57 -19.70 3.48
C GLY A 293 1.50 -19.70 2.26
N ASN A 294 2.78 -20.04 2.41
CA ASN A 294 3.71 -20.10 1.28
C ASN A 294 3.43 -21.36 0.46
N ASN A 295 3.22 -21.17 -0.84
CA ASN A 295 2.94 -22.24 -1.81
C ASN A 295 4.18 -22.54 -2.69
N PRO A 296 4.17 -23.63 -3.47
CA PRO A 296 5.33 -24.03 -4.28
C PRO A 296 5.74 -22.96 -5.30
N ILE A 297 4.77 -22.21 -5.85
CA ILE A 297 5.06 -21.18 -6.85
C ILE A 297 5.75 -19.95 -6.24
N ILE A 298 5.39 -19.53 -5.02
CA ILE A 298 6.09 -18.48 -4.28
C ILE A 298 7.54 -18.92 -4.06
N SER A 299 7.78 -20.14 -3.54
CA SER A 299 9.13 -20.65 -3.29
C SER A 299 9.98 -20.78 -4.56
N ALA A 300 9.41 -21.29 -5.66
CA ALA A 300 10.11 -21.41 -6.93
C ALA A 300 10.41 -20.04 -7.57
N ALA A 301 9.47 -19.10 -7.49
CA ALA A 301 9.60 -17.76 -8.07
C ALA A 301 10.63 -16.91 -7.31
N THR A 302 10.63 -16.92 -5.97
CA THR A 302 11.63 -16.17 -5.18
C THR A 302 13.05 -16.67 -5.40
N ASN A 303 13.22 -17.96 -5.74
CA ASN A 303 14.50 -18.57 -6.04
C ASN A 303 14.83 -18.60 -7.55
N CYS A 304 14.02 -17.95 -8.40
CA CYS A 304 14.24 -17.82 -9.85
C CYS A 304 14.30 -19.16 -10.61
N HIS A 305 13.51 -20.16 -10.20
CA HIS A 305 13.44 -21.47 -10.86
C HIS A 305 12.34 -21.49 -11.95
N LEU A 306 12.65 -20.92 -13.13
CA LEU A 306 11.67 -20.78 -14.22
C LEU A 306 11.04 -22.11 -14.67
N ASP A 307 11.83 -23.18 -14.77
CA ASP A 307 11.34 -24.49 -15.22
C ASP A 307 10.31 -25.08 -14.26
N VAL A 308 10.55 -24.93 -12.95
CA VAL A 308 9.63 -25.36 -11.90
C VAL A 308 8.35 -24.51 -11.93
N VAL A 309 8.47 -23.19 -12.10
CA VAL A 309 7.30 -22.30 -12.23
C VAL A 309 6.43 -22.70 -13.43
N ASN A 310 7.04 -23.00 -14.58
CA ASN A 310 6.30 -23.49 -15.75
C ASN A 310 5.57 -24.80 -15.46
N ILE A 311 6.24 -25.79 -14.87
CA ILE A 311 5.64 -27.09 -14.54
C ILE A 311 4.46 -26.91 -13.56
N LEU A 312 4.63 -26.08 -12.53
CA LEU A 312 3.57 -25.81 -11.55
C LEU A 312 2.34 -25.19 -12.21
N LEU A 313 2.53 -24.19 -13.07
CA LEU A 313 1.45 -23.53 -13.79
C LEU A 313 0.77 -24.47 -14.80
N ASP A 314 1.53 -25.29 -15.51
CA ASP A 314 1.00 -26.30 -16.44
C ASP A 314 0.19 -27.38 -15.70
N MET A 315 0.51 -27.63 -14.42
CA MET A 315 -0.22 -28.53 -13.53
C MET A 315 -1.38 -27.87 -12.78
N GLY A 316 -1.72 -26.60 -13.08
CA GLY A 316 -2.88 -25.90 -12.52
C GLY A 316 -2.63 -25.19 -11.19
N ALA A 317 -1.38 -24.81 -10.89
CA ALA A 317 -1.10 -23.90 -9.79
C ALA A 317 -1.74 -22.53 -10.05
N ASN A 318 -2.36 -21.96 -9.02
CA ASN A 318 -2.96 -20.64 -9.01
C ASN A 318 -1.87 -19.58 -8.81
N ILE A 319 -1.60 -18.83 -9.87
CA ILE A 319 -0.57 -17.79 -9.90
C ILE A 319 -0.81 -16.64 -8.92
N ASN A 320 -2.08 -16.37 -8.60
CA ASN A 320 -2.52 -15.23 -7.80
C ASN A 320 -2.82 -15.58 -6.34
N GLN A 321 -2.45 -16.77 -5.88
CA GLN A 321 -2.56 -17.13 -4.47
C GLN A 321 -1.53 -16.35 -3.64
N VAL A 322 -1.99 -15.79 -2.51
CA VAL A 322 -1.17 -15.03 -1.56
C VAL A 322 -0.91 -15.83 -0.30
N ASN A 323 0.23 -15.59 0.33
CA ASN A 323 0.53 -16.12 1.66
C ASN A 323 -0.27 -15.39 2.74
N ASP A 324 -0.10 -15.78 4.01
CA ASP A 324 -0.86 -15.20 5.13
C ASP A 324 -0.51 -13.72 5.38
N GLN A 325 0.66 -13.28 4.89
CA GLN A 325 1.07 -11.88 4.95
C GLN A 325 0.44 -11.05 3.82
N GLY A 326 -0.32 -11.67 2.90
CA GLY A 326 -0.89 -10.98 1.75
C GLY A 326 0.16 -10.66 0.67
N THR A 327 1.24 -11.44 0.57
CA THR A 327 2.24 -11.32 -0.50
C THR A 327 1.96 -12.36 -1.60
N SER A 328 1.93 -11.92 -2.86
CA SER A 328 1.83 -12.80 -4.03
C SER A 328 3.23 -13.22 -4.52
N SER A 329 3.30 -14.23 -5.38
CA SER A 329 4.57 -14.63 -6.02
C SER A 329 5.22 -13.44 -6.75
N LEU A 330 4.40 -12.61 -7.41
CA LEU A 330 4.84 -11.43 -8.12
C LEU A 330 5.37 -10.34 -7.18
N SER A 331 4.67 -10.02 -6.09
CA SER A 331 5.15 -8.99 -5.15
C SER A 331 6.38 -9.45 -4.38
N ALA A 332 6.49 -10.74 -4.00
CA ALA A 332 7.70 -11.29 -3.42
C ALA A 332 8.92 -11.16 -4.35
N CYS A 333 8.76 -11.41 -5.65
CA CYS A 333 9.84 -11.17 -6.63
C CYS A 333 10.24 -9.68 -6.70
N HIS A 334 9.29 -8.74 -6.58
CA HIS A 334 9.59 -7.30 -6.63
C HIS A 334 10.37 -6.83 -5.39
N VAL A 335 10.12 -7.41 -4.21
CA VAL A 335 10.90 -7.13 -2.99
C VAL A 335 12.39 -7.44 -3.20
N PHE A 336 12.71 -8.57 -3.86
CA PHE A 336 14.09 -8.92 -4.19
C PHE A 336 14.66 -8.14 -5.38
N TYR A 337 13.80 -7.73 -6.31
CA TYR A 337 14.22 -7.03 -7.52
C TYR A 337 14.54 -5.56 -7.25
N TYR A 338 13.77 -4.88 -6.40
CA TYR A 338 13.98 -3.47 -6.05
C TYR A 338 14.33 -3.30 -4.56
N PRO A 339 15.59 -3.54 -4.15
CA PRO A 339 16.03 -3.20 -2.80
C PRO A 339 15.81 -1.71 -2.50
N VAL A 340 15.52 -1.37 -1.25
CA VAL A 340 15.22 0.02 -0.82
C VAL A 340 16.29 1.03 -1.25
N ASP A 341 17.57 0.62 -1.30
CA ASP A 341 18.68 1.45 -1.77
C ASP A 341 18.56 1.94 -3.22
N HIS A 342 17.71 1.31 -4.04
CA HIS A 342 17.49 1.68 -5.45
C HIS A 342 16.40 2.74 -5.63
N PHE A 343 15.61 3.02 -4.59
CA PHE A 343 14.56 4.03 -4.68
C PHE A 343 15.16 5.42 -4.84
N LYS A 344 14.58 6.20 -5.75
CA LYS A 344 14.99 7.58 -6.00
C LYS A 344 14.56 8.46 -4.84
N THR A 345 15.34 9.51 -4.60
CA THR A 345 14.99 10.55 -3.63
C THR A 345 13.64 11.17 -4.00
N ASN A 346 12.68 11.02 -3.10
CA ASN A 346 11.37 11.60 -3.23
C ASN A 346 11.22 12.77 -2.23
N LEU A 347 10.58 13.85 -2.67
CA LEU A 347 10.17 14.94 -1.79
C LEU A 347 9.38 14.43 -0.58
N LEU A 348 8.55 13.41 -0.77
CA LEU A 348 7.77 12.77 0.30
C LEU A 348 8.65 12.14 1.39
N ASP A 349 9.75 11.48 0.99
CA ASP A 349 10.67 10.85 1.95
C ASP A 349 11.46 11.93 2.74
N GLN A 350 11.75 13.08 2.11
CA GLN A 350 12.39 14.22 2.79
C GLN A 350 11.48 14.95 3.78
N ILE A 351 10.20 15.10 3.43
CA ILE A 351 9.17 15.66 4.33
C ILE A 351 9.04 14.79 5.58
N HIS A 352 9.03 13.47 5.42
CA HIS A 352 8.92 12.53 6.53
C HIS A 352 10.20 12.49 7.41
N ALA A 353 11.39 12.57 6.80
CA ALA A 353 12.67 12.53 7.52
C ALA A 353 12.89 13.68 8.50
N LYS A 354 12.16 14.81 8.37
CA LYS A 354 12.25 15.97 9.28
C LYS A 354 11.44 15.79 10.58
N HIS A 355 10.63 14.73 10.71
CA HIS A 355 9.84 14.43 11.91
C HIS A 355 10.18 13.04 12.49
N PRO A 356 11.30 12.90 13.22
CA PRO A 356 11.81 11.61 13.71
C PRO A 356 10.96 10.93 14.80
N GLU A 357 9.89 11.56 15.26
CA GLU A 357 8.93 10.96 16.21
C GLU A 357 8.05 9.88 15.54
N TYR A 358 8.08 9.78 14.20
CA TYR A 358 7.37 8.77 13.40
C TYR A 358 8.31 8.04 12.43
N GLY A 359 9.38 7.46 12.98
CA GLY A 359 10.20 6.44 12.31
C GLY A 359 11.20 6.99 11.28
N VAL A 360 12.48 6.81 11.57
CA VAL A 360 13.60 7.28 10.75
C VAL A 360 13.97 6.27 9.67
N PHE A 361 14.14 6.69 8.41
CA PHE A 361 14.97 5.95 7.44
C PHE A 361 16.42 5.90 7.95
N GLU A 362 16.70 5.03 8.91
CA GLU A 362 18.07 4.65 9.19
C GLU A 362 18.52 3.83 7.98
N LYS A 363 19.48 4.34 7.21
CA LYS A 363 20.18 3.54 6.20
C LYS A 363 20.72 2.29 6.90
N PRO A 364 20.15 1.09 6.66
CA PRO A 364 20.64 -0.09 7.35
C PRO A 364 22.01 -0.43 6.78
N LYS A 365 22.94 -0.85 7.65
CA LYS A 365 24.09 -1.63 7.18
C LYS A 365 23.52 -2.89 6.52
N THR A 366 23.70 -3.01 5.21
CA THR A 366 23.23 -4.15 4.43
C THR A 366 23.70 -5.46 5.09
N LYS A 367 22.76 -6.26 5.62
CA LYS A 367 23.01 -7.69 5.68
C LYS A 367 23.04 -8.14 4.23
N LYS A 368 24.25 -8.40 3.70
CA LYS A 368 24.42 -9.14 2.45
C LYS A 368 23.47 -10.32 2.48
N ARG A 369 22.89 -10.68 1.33
CA ARG A 369 22.34 -12.01 1.08
C ARG A 369 23.34 -12.99 1.67
N GLU A 370 23.07 -13.50 2.88
CA GLU A 370 23.54 -14.83 3.20
C GLU A 370 22.85 -15.60 2.10
N SER A 371 23.62 -16.08 1.12
CA SER A 371 23.18 -17.19 0.29
C SER A 371 22.44 -18.06 1.28
N ILE A 372 21.10 -18.20 1.10
CA ILE A 372 20.31 -19.13 1.89
C ILE A 372 21.24 -20.31 1.97
N LYS A 373 21.75 -20.61 3.17
CA LYS A 373 22.54 -21.81 3.31
C LYS A 373 21.52 -22.83 2.88
N VAL A 374 21.66 -23.32 1.65
CA VAL A 374 21.22 -24.63 1.26
C VAL A 374 22.06 -25.47 2.21
N VAL A 375 21.60 -25.57 3.47
CA VAL A 375 22.13 -26.44 4.49
C VAL A 375 21.79 -27.77 3.90
N ASN A 376 22.68 -28.24 3.03
CA ASN A 376 22.71 -29.55 2.45
C ASN A 376 21.28 -30.14 2.31
N LEU A 377 20.37 -29.45 1.60
CA LEU A 377 19.00 -29.97 1.41
C LEU A 377 19.07 -31.32 0.70
N ARG A 378 20.10 -31.54 -0.12
CA ARG A 378 20.46 -32.88 -0.63
C ARG A 378 20.60 -33.93 0.47
N LEU A 379 21.18 -33.58 1.62
CA LEU A 379 21.42 -34.49 2.75
C LEU A 379 20.14 -34.74 3.56
N ILE A 380 19.23 -33.76 3.66
CA ILE A 380 17.90 -33.91 4.27
C ILE A 380 16.96 -34.72 3.35
N ILE A 381 16.92 -34.40 2.06
CA ILE A 381 16.16 -35.12 1.02
C ILE A 381 16.63 -36.58 0.91
N LEU A 382 17.94 -36.85 0.98
CA LEU A 382 18.49 -38.22 0.95
C LEU A 382 18.21 -39.02 2.23
N MET A 383 18.21 -38.37 3.41
CA MET A 383 17.96 -39.07 4.68
C MET A 383 16.49 -39.52 4.84
N ASP A 384 15.53 -38.76 4.30
CA ASP A 384 14.11 -39.13 4.35
C ASP A 384 13.72 -40.19 3.30
N PHE A 385 14.33 -40.19 2.12
CA PHE A 385 14.03 -41.13 1.03
C PHE A 385 14.48 -42.58 1.33
N GLN A 386 15.56 -42.76 2.11
CA GLN A 386 16.05 -44.08 2.53
C GLN A 386 15.19 -44.75 3.60
N LEU A 387 14.43 -43.97 4.38
CA LEU A 387 13.58 -44.48 5.46
C LEU A 387 12.26 -45.07 4.95
N PHE A 388 11.80 -44.66 3.76
CA PHE A 388 10.54 -45.12 3.17
C PHE A 388 10.70 -46.35 2.26
N LEU A 389 11.80 -46.45 1.51
CA LEU A 389 12.04 -47.58 0.59
C LEU A 389 12.51 -48.88 1.29
N THR A 390 12.87 -48.83 2.58
CA THR A 390 13.42 -49.98 3.31
C THR A 390 12.36 -50.87 4.01
N GLN A 391 11.06 -50.58 3.86
CA GLN A 391 9.98 -51.33 4.54
C GLN A 391 9.09 -52.17 3.62
N GLY A 392 9.67 -52.81 2.60
CA GLY A 392 8.99 -53.82 1.80
C GLY A 392 9.91 -55.00 1.46
N GLY A 393 9.82 -56.10 2.23
CA GLY A 393 10.34 -57.42 1.84
C GLY A 393 11.42 -58.02 2.75
N SER A 394 11.01 -59.00 3.56
CA SER A 394 11.83 -59.97 4.32
C SER A 394 12.52 -60.95 3.34
N ARG A 395 13.70 -61.59 3.54
CA ARG A 395 14.37 -62.33 4.66
C ARG A 395 15.67 -62.98 4.06
N PRO A 396 16.51 -63.78 4.76
CA PRO A 396 17.36 -63.50 5.92
C PRO A 396 18.85 -63.90 5.70
N GLY A 397 19.79 -63.36 6.49
CA GLY A 397 21.20 -63.76 6.45
C GLY A 397 22.03 -63.13 7.57
N SER A 398 21.89 -63.70 8.76
CA SER A 398 22.62 -63.50 10.02
C SER A 398 24.17 -63.61 9.94
N PRO A 399 24.95 -63.34 11.02
CA PRO A 399 24.77 -62.39 12.13
C PRO A 399 26.07 -61.65 12.58
N CYS A 400 25.94 -60.77 13.59
CA CYS A 400 26.98 -60.39 14.58
C CYS A 400 28.15 -59.49 14.09
N ARG A 401 28.71 -58.54 14.87
CA ARG A 401 28.62 -58.23 16.30
C ARG A 401 29.08 -56.79 16.55
N GLU A 402 28.49 -56.22 17.59
CA GLU A 402 28.85 -55.01 18.31
C GLU A 402 30.32 -54.91 18.77
N ARG A 403 30.75 -53.63 18.91
CA ARG A 403 31.61 -53.02 19.94
C ARG A 403 33.13 -52.85 19.70
N ARG A 404 33.43 -51.54 19.75
CA ARG A 404 34.40 -50.85 20.62
C ARG A 404 35.88 -50.77 20.19
N SER A 405 36.23 -49.51 19.99
CA SER A 405 37.40 -48.78 20.53
C SER A 405 38.79 -49.21 20.11
N SER A 406 39.50 -48.15 19.67
CA SER A 406 40.88 -47.83 19.96
C SER A 406 41.96 -48.71 19.34
N SER A 407 42.76 -48.00 18.53
CA SER A 407 44.21 -47.96 18.62
C SER A 407 45.00 -49.16 18.12
N ILE A 408 46.01 -48.82 17.31
CA ILE A 408 47.32 -49.46 17.24
C ILE A 408 47.37 -50.79 16.47
N SER A 409 48.08 -50.73 15.32
CA SER A 409 49.01 -51.75 14.78
C SER A 409 48.45 -53.15 14.49
N SER A 410 48.90 -53.90 13.50
CA SER A 410 49.65 -53.71 12.26
C SER A 410 49.65 -55.12 11.61
N LYS A 411 49.74 -55.14 10.27
CA LYS A 411 50.25 -56.23 9.41
C LYS A 411 49.53 -57.58 9.43
N VAL A 412 49.21 -58.13 8.25
CA VAL A 412 49.90 -59.20 7.47
C VAL A 412 49.06 -59.38 6.17
N LYS A 413 49.56 -59.31 4.92
CA LYS A 413 50.34 -60.29 4.12
C LYS A 413 50.75 -59.61 2.79
N ASN A 414 52.05 -59.52 2.51
CA ASN A 414 52.88 -60.39 1.63
C ASN A 414 52.61 -60.18 0.14
N ARG A 415 53.59 -60.15 -0.78
CA ARG A 415 55.05 -59.98 -0.81
C ARG A 415 55.44 -60.09 -2.30
N ARG A 416 56.35 -59.24 -2.79
CA ARG A 416 57.50 -59.49 -3.72
C ARG A 416 57.81 -58.20 -4.49
N GLU A 417 58.86 -57.50 -4.06
CA GLU A 417 60.22 -57.42 -4.67
C GLU A 417 60.25 -56.13 -5.53
N SER A 418 61.14 -55.15 -5.37
CA SER A 418 62.48 -55.04 -4.78
C SER A 418 62.78 -53.55 -4.48
N SER A 419 63.59 -53.33 -3.45
CA SER A 419 64.14 -52.11 -2.81
C SER A 419 64.90 -51.10 -3.71
N PRO A 420 65.38 -49.93 -3.22
CA PRO A 420 65.19 -49.29 -1.90
C PRO A 420 64.77 -47.79 -1.95
N SER A 421 64.14 -47.31 -0.88
CA SER A 421 64.19 -45.90 -0.43
C SER A 421 65.14 -45.83 0.78
N PRO A 422 65.81 -44.70 1.11
CA PRO A 422 65.12 -43.69 1.94
C PRO A 422 65.61 -42.21 1.88
N ALA A 423 64.71 -41.33 2.36
CA ALA A 423 64.96 -40.04 3.02
C ALA A 423 65.19 -38.79 2.13
N PRO A 424 65.02 -37.57 2.67
CA PRO A 424 63.95 -36.65 2.26
C PRO A 424 64.48 -35.40 1.55
N SER A 425 63.79 -34.93 0.53
CA SER A 425 63.93 -33.57 0.01
C SER A 425 62.52 -32.97 0.02
N ASP A 426 62.25 -31.94 0.82
CA ASP A 426 62.57 -30.56 0.42
C ASP A 426 62.36 -30.41 -1.09
N ASP A 427 61.11 -30.29 -1.51
CA ASP A 427 60.83 -29.60 -2.76
C ASP A 427 59.65 -28.66 -2.55
N LYS A 428 60.05 -27.40 -2.52
CA LYS A 428 59.26 -26.20 -2.35
C LYS A 428 58.09 -26.18 -3.33
N GLU A 429 57.01 -25.59 -2.82
CA GLU A 429 56.06 -24.79 -3.57
C GLU A 429 56.52 -24.43 -4.98
N LEU A 430 55.78 -24.91 -5.96
CA LEU A 430 55.45 -24.11 -7.12
C LEU A 430 53.95 -23.91 -7.11
N ALA A 431 53.50 -23.18 -6.09
CA ALA A 431 52.36 -22.30 -6.26
C ALA A 431 52.74 -21.35 -7.39
N PHE A 432 52.08 -21.48 -8.54
CA PHE A 432 52.11 -20.42 -9.55
C PHE A 432 51.25 -19.28 -8.99
N GLU A 433 51.81 -18.56 -8.02
CA GLU A 433 51.35 -17.26 -7.59
C GLU A 433 51.73 -16.28 -8.69
N SER A 434 50.83 -16.07 -9.65
CA SER A 434 50.91 -14.92 -10.56
C SER A 434 50.56 -13.60 -9.84
N ASN A 435 50.91 -13.49 -8.56
CA ASN A 435 50.74 -12.29 -7.73
C ASN A 435 52.07 -11.57 -7.46
N GLU A 436 53.21 -12.06 -7.98
CA GLU A 436 54.45 -11.29 -7.92
C GLU A 436 54.87 -10.81 -9.32
N ASN A 437 54.87 -9.49 -9.47
CA ASN A 437 55.42 -8.69 -10.56
C ASN A 437 54.55 -8.52 -11.82
N VAL A 438 53.36 -7.96 -11.63
CA VAL A 438 53.06 -6.72 -12.36
C VAL A 438 53.04 -5.64 -11.28
N VAL A 439 54.01 -4.73 -11.35
CA VAL A 439 54.10 -3.47 -10.60
C VAL A 439 52.69 -2.94 -10.33
N ASP A 440 52.46 -2.36 -9.14
CA ASP A 440 51.35 -1.44 -8.87
C ASP A 440 51.25 -0.43 -10.04
N LEU A 441 50.61 -0.86 -11.12
CA LEU A 441 50.10 0.02 -12.12
C LEU A 441 49.02 0.73 -11.33
N ASP A 442 49.24 2.02 -11.16
CA ASP A 442 48.23 3.00 -10.75
C ASP A 442 47.15 3.09 -11.87
N ALA A 443 46.69 1.93 -12.32
CA ALA A 443 45.61 1.72 -13.24
C ALA A 443 44.37 2.07 -12.44
N LYS A 444 43.87 3.28 -12.64
CA LYS A 444 42.54 3.68 -12.21
C LYS A 444 41.55 2.69 -12.80
N VAL A 445 41.22 1.65 -12.03
CA VAL A 445 40.12 0.75 -12.36
C VAL A 445 38.85 1.59 -12.23
N THR A 446 38.35 2.05 -13.37
CA THR A 446 37.12 2.82 -13.41
C THR A 446 35.94 1.91 -13.06
N GLN A 447 34.92 2.49 -12.42
CA GLN A 447 33.67 1.79 -12.13
C GLN A 447 33.06 1.13 -13.38
N ASP A 448 33.20 1.77 -14.54
CA ASP A 448 32.77 1.25 -15.84
C ASP A 448 33.49 -0.06 -16.24
N LEU A 449 34.79 -0.19 -15.97
CA LEU A 449 35.52 -1.42 -16.26
C LEU A 449 35.07 -2.58 -15.34
N ILE A 450 34.81 -2.29 -14.06
CA ILE A 450 34.24 -3.25 -13.10
C ILE A 450 32.85 -3.70 -13.57
N GLU A 451 32.02 -2.76 -14.02
CA GLU A 451 30.67 -3.07 -14.48
C GLU A 451 30.65 -3.88 -15.76
N ARG A 452 31.50 -3.56 -16.75
CA ARG A 452 31.61 -4.31 -18.01
C ARG A 452 32.14 -5.72 -17.78
N THR A 453 33.19 -5.87 -16.97
CA THR A 453 33.75 -7.18 -16.63
C THR A 453 32.77 -8.03 -15.84
N ALA A 454 32.06 -7.44 -14.87
CA ALA A 454 30.98 -8.11 -14.15
C ALA A 454 29.84 -8.55 -15.08
N THR A 455 29.49 -7.73 -16.09
CA THR A 455 28.46 -8.10 -17.08
C THR A 455 28.89 -9.31 -17.89
N LEU A 456 30.13 -9.33 -18.40
CA LEU A 456 30.65 -10.47 -19.16
C LEU A 456 30.72 -11.75 -18.31
N LEU A 457 31.14 -11.63 -17.05
CA LEU A 457 31.16 -12.75 -16.10
C LEU A 457 29.76 -13.25 -15.74
N SER A 458 28.76 -12.38 -15.71
CA SER A 458 27.39 -12.76 -15.35
C SER A 458 26.75 -13.74 -16.35
N TYR A 459 27.20 -13.73 -17.60
CA TYR A 459 26.76 -14.70 -18.62
C TYR A 459 27.40 -16.08 -18.46
N ASN A 460 28.46 -16.22 -17.65
CA ASN A 460 29.15 -17.48 -17.47
C ASN A 460 28.60 -18.24 -16.26
N GLU A 461 27.70 -19.19 -16.52
CA GLU A 461 27.06 -19.99 -15.48
C GLU A 461 28.06 -20.70 -14.56
N ARG A 462 29.22 -21.13 -15.05
CA ARG A 462 30.26 -21.79 -14.21
C ARG A 462 30.95 -20.80 -13.27
N ALA A 463 31.12 -19.56 -13.70
CA ALA A 463 31.69 -18.51 -12.86
C ALA A 463 30.70 -18.05 -11.78
N VAL A 464 29.40 -18.08 -12.07
CA VAL A 464 28.33 -17.70 -11.14
C VAL A 464 27.97 -18.86 -10.18
N SER A 465 27.96 -20.11 -10.66
CA SER A 465 27.61 -21.32 -9.88
C SER A 465 28.78 -21.93 -9.10
N GLY A 466 30.01 -21.82 -9.60
CA GLY A 466 31.23 -22.36 -8.96
C GLY A 466 31.66 -21.65 -7.66
N VAL A 467 30.93 -20.60 -7.28
CA VAL A 467 31.15 -19.80 -6.07
C VAL A 467 30.56 -20.43 -4.81
N SER A 468 29.63 -21.38 -4.96
CA SER A 468 28.86 -21.88 -3.81
C SER A 468 29.55 -22.98 -2.99
N THR A 469 30.50 -23.77 -3.49
CA THR A 469 31.17 -24.79 -2.65
C THR A 469 32.54 -25.24 -3.16
N ARG A 470 33.60 -24.85 -2.45
CA ARG A 470 34.76 -25.73 -2.17
C ARG A 470 34.95 -25.75 -0.65
N ASN A 471 34.76 -26.91 -0.02
CA ASN A 471 35.07 -27.18 1.39
C ASN A 471 34.37 -26.32 2.47
N GLY A 472 33.18 -25.79 2.21
CA GLY A 472 32.39 -25.10 3.25
C GLY A 472 32.99 -23.78 3.77
N GLN A 473 34.01 -23.24 3.10
CA GLN A 473 34.51 -21.90 3.34
C GLN A 473 34.08 -20.98 2.20
N ALA A 474 33.47 -19.84 2.56
CA ALA A 474 33.04 -18.82 1.62
C ALA A 474 34.27 -18.26 0.89
N ILE A 475 34.33 -18.44 -0.43
CA ILE A 475 35.28 -17.71 -1.27
C ILE A 475 34.93 -16.23 -1.10
N ARG A 476 35.87 -15.41 -0.59
CA ARG A 476 35.70 -13.96 -0.58
C ARG A 476 35.73 -13.49 -2.04
N LEU A 477 34.57 -13.34 -2.65
CA LEU A 477 34.47 -12.73 -3.98
C LEU A 477 34.95 -11.29 -3.88
N GLY A 478 35.89 -10.91 -4.76
CA GLY A 478 36.18 -9.51 -5.03
C GLY A 478 34.94 -8.79 -5.59
N THR A 479 34.97 -7.46 -5.58
CA THR A 479 33.84 -6.58 -5.97
C THR A 479 33.22 -6.95 -7.32
N THR A 480 34.03 -7.25 -8.34
CA THR A 480 33.58 -7.64 -9.68
C THR A 480 32.82 -8.97 -9.71
N GLY A 481 33.29 -9.96 -8.94
CA GLY A 481 32.64 -11.26 -8.87
C GLY A 481 31.28 -11.17 -8.17
N ALA A 482 31.21 -10.43 -7.06
CA ALA A 482 29.95 -10.21 -6.34
C ALA A 482 28.94 -9.47 -7.22
N LEU A 483 29.39 -8.47 -7.98
CA LEU A 483 28.56 -7.74 -8.94
C LEU A 483 28.10 -8.64 -10.11
N ALA A 484 28.94 -9.57 -10.57
CA ALA A 484 28.58 -10.52 -11.63
C ALA A 484 27.47 -11.49 -11.19
N VAL A 485 27.58 -12.03 -9.97
CA VAL A 485 26.54 -12.88 -9.36
C VAL A 485 25.24 -12.10 -9.24
N TRP A 486 25.30 -10.88 -8.70
CA TRP A 486 24.12 -10.02 -8.58
C TRP A 486 23.47 -9.74 -9.93
N LYS A 487 24.24 -9.38 -10.97
CA LYS A 487 23.73 -9.14 -12.33
C LYS A 487 23.06 -10.38 -12.93
N ALA A 488 23.62 -11.56 -12.70
CA ALA A 488 23.04 -12.82 -13.17
C ALA A 488 21.71 -13.13 -12.47
N GLU A 489 21.68 -13.05 -11.13
CA GLU A 489 20.48 -13.26 -10.32
C GLU A 489 19.38 -12.25 -10.66
N HIS A 490 19.74 -10.97 -10.80
CA HIS A 490 18.81 -9.91 -11.16
C HIS A 490 18.23 -10.10 -12.58
N SER A 491 19.04 -10.62 -13.52
CA SER A 491 18.55 -11.00 -14.86
C SER A 491 17.57 -12.18 -14.81
N GLN A 492 17.83 -13.19 -13.99
CA GLN A 492 16.92 -14.33 -13.81
C GLN A 492 15.62 -13.92 -13.12
N LEU A 493 15.69 -13.04 -12.13
CA LEU A 493 14.53 -12.51 -11.43
C LEU A 493 13.65 -11.68 -12.36
N ARG A 494 14.25 -10.84 -13.22
CA ARG A 494 13.52 -10.13 -14.28
C ARG A 494 12.75 -11.08 -15.19
N LYS A 495 13.42 -12.13 -15.69
CA LYS A 495 12.77 -13.15 -16.54
C LYS A 495 11.64 -13.88 -15.81
N THR A 496 11.81 -14.11 -14.50
CA THR A 496 10.77 -14.72 -13.65
C THR A 496 9.55 -13.81 -13.52
N ILE A 497 9.76 -12.51 -13.27
CA ILE A 497 8.69 -11.50 -13.23
C ILE A 497 7.96 -11.42 -14.58
N GLU A 498 8.70 -11.34 -15.69
CA GLU A 498 8.14 -11.31 -17.05
C GLU A 498 7.33 -12.58 -17.35
N LEU A 499 7.81 -13.75 -16.91
CA LEU A 499 7.13 -15.04 -17.08
C LEU A 499 5.83 -15.09 -16.26
N LEU A 500 5.83 -14.65 -15.01
CA LEU A 500 4.63 -14.59 -14.18
C LEU A 500 3.56 -13.68 -14.81
N LEU A 501 3.96 -12.48 -15.25
CA LEU A 501 3.07 -11.54 -15.94
C LEU A 501 2.59 -12.07 -17.30
N LEU A 502 3.42 -12.84 -18.02
CA LEU A 502 3.02 -13.50 -19.27
C LEU A 502 1.97 -14.59 -19.02
N ARG A 503 2.11 -15.32 -17.91
CA ARG A 503 1.21 -16.42 -17.51
C ARG A 503 -0.06 -15.97 -16.77
N GLY A 504 -0.28 -14.65 -16.63
CA GLY A 504 -1.52 -14.09 -16.09
C GLY A 504 -1.48 -13.69 -14.60
N ALA A 505 -0.29 -13.45 -14.04
CA ALA A 505 -0.18 -12.83 -12.72
C ALA A 505 -0.80 -11.44 -12.72
N ASP A 506 -1.70 -11.19 -11.76
CA ASP A 506 -2.33 -9.88 -11.59
C ASP A 506 -1.43 -8.97 -10.75
N PRO A 507 -0.98 -7.82 -11.27
CA PRO A 507 -0.13 -6.87 -10.54
C PRO A 507 -0.86 -6.15 -9.39
N ASN A 508 -2.16 -6.33 -9.21
CA ASN A 508 -2.92 -5.71 -8.14
C ASN A 508 -3.11 -6.62 -6.92
N ILE A 509 -2.76 -7.90 -7.04
CA ILE A 509 -2.97 -8.89 -5.98
C ILE A 509 -1.75 -9.00 -5.07
N GLY A 510 -2.03 -9.05 -3.77
CA GLY A 510 -1.02 -9.20 -2.73
C GLY A 510 -0.22 -7.92 -2.52
N PRO A 511 -0.88 -6.83 -2.09
CA PRO A 511 -0.29 -5.49 -2.02
C PRO A 511 0.68 -5.33 -0.85
N VAL A 512 1.15 -6.40 -0.20
CA VAL A 512 2.09 -6.29 0.92
C VAL A 512 3.53 -6.43 0.40
N PRO A 513 4.42 -5.44 0.61
CA PRO A 513 4.20 -4.19 1.37
C PRO A 513 3.51 -3.07 0.55
N PHE A 514 3.58 -3.10 -0.78
CA PHE A 514 2.75 -2.31 -1.69
C PHE A 514 2.65 -3.03 -3.05
N PRO A 515 1.71 -2.66 -3.95
CA PRO A 515 1.60 -3.28 -5.27
C PRO A 515 2.90 -3.16 -6.11
N PRO A 516 3.22 -4.15 -6.98
CA PRO A 516 4.32 -4.12 -7.95
C PRO A 516 4.58 -2.77 -8.64
N LEU A 517 3.51 -2.04 -9.03
CA LEU A 517 3.63 -0.74 -9.70
C LEU A 517 4.34 0.30 -8.82
N PHE A 518 4.12 0.29 -7.51
CA PHE A 518 4.79 1.21 -6.59
C PHE A 518 6.30 0.98 -6.53
N PHE A 519 6.76 -0.28 -6.57
CA PHE A 519 8.20 -0.59 -6.60
C PHE A 519 8.87 0.02 -7.82
N ALA A 520 8.28 -0.22 -9.01
CA ALA A 520 8.80 0.28 -10.27
C ALA A 520 8.80 1.82 -10.34
N VAL A 521 7.73 2.48 -9.83
CA VAL A 521 7.65 3.94 -9.76
C VAL A 521 8.69 4.50 -8.79
N LYS A 522 8.83 3.98 -7.56
CA LYS A 522 9.83 4.46 -6.59
C LYS A 522 11.26 4.27 -7.09
N ALA A 523 11.53 3.23 -7.87
CA ALA A 523 12.82 3.00 -8.52
C ALA A 523 13.05 3.85 -9.80
N ALA A 524 12.02 4.56 -10.27
CA ALA A 524 12.01 5.26 -11.56
C ALA A 524 12.28 4.35 -12.79
N ASP A 525 11.82 3.10 -12.75
CA ASP A 525 11.98 2.14 -13.85
C ASP A 525 10.82 2.25 -14.85
N ILE A 526 11.04 3.08 -15.88
CA ILE A 526 10.07 3.34 -16.95
C ILE A 526 9.64 2.05 -17.66
N SER A 527 10.58 1.13 -17.91
CA SER A 527 10.31 -0.09 -18.69
C SER A 527 9.39 -1.02 -17.91
N ALA A 528 9.66 -1.20 -16.62
CA ALA A 528 8.82 -2.00 -15.73
C ALA A 528 7.44 -1.36 -15.52
N VAL A 529 7.35 -0.03 -15.38
CA VAL A 529 6.06 0.69 -15.28
C VAL A 529 5.21 0.47 -16.53
N CYS A 530 5.78 0.62 -17.73
CA CYS A 530 5.08 0.32 -18.97
C CYS A 530 4.58 -1.14 -19.02
N LEU A 531 5.43 -2.09 -18.63
CA LEU A 531 5.07 -3.51 -18.61
C LEU A 531 3.89 -3.78 -17.65
N LEU A 532 3.93 -3.22 -16.44
CA LEU A 532 2.90 -3.42 -15.43
C LEU A 532 1.57 -2.75 -15.82
N LEU A 533 1.61 -1.53 -16.36
CA LEU A 533 0.40 -0.84 -16.85
C LEU A 533 -0.24 -1.60 -18.02
N ASN A 534 0.56 -2.09 -18.98
CA ASN A 534 0.07 -2.94 -20.07
C ASN A 534 -0.55 -4.27 -19.57
N LYS A 535 -0.19 -4.70 -18.36
CA LYS A 535 -0.72 -5.90 -17.69
C LYS A 535 -1.87 -5.59 -16.72
N GLY A 536 -2.40 -4.37 -16.73
CA GLY A 536 -3.59 -3.99 -15.96
C GLY A 536 -3.30 -3.52 -14.53
N ALA A 537 -2.09 -3.04 -14.24
CA ALA A 537 -1.79 -2.44 -12.94
C ALA A 537 -2.62 -1.18 -12.70
N SER A 538 -3.28 -1.13 -11.53
CA SER A 538 -4.14 -0.03 -11.12
C SER A 538 -3.32 1.16 -10.61
N THR A 539 -3.69 2.35 -11.08
CA THR A 539 -3.13 3.63 -10.60
C THR A 539 -3.90 4.19 -9.40
N ALA A 540 -5.03 3.59 -9.04
CA ALA A 540 -5.94 4.07 -8.00
C ALA A 540 -5.60 3.56 -6.59
N PHE A 541 -4.71 2.57 -6.45
CA PHE A 541 -4.33 2.04 -5.14
C PHE A 541 -3.73 3.13 -4.25
N ARG A 542 -4.19 3.19 -3.01
CA ARG A 542 -3.74 4.16 -2.00
C ARG A 542 -2.99 3.45 -0.89
N LEU A 543 -1.85 4.00 -0.51
CA LEU A 543 -1.11 3.57 0.67
C LEU A 543 -1.94 3.85 1.93
N SER A 544 -1.76 2.99 2.93
CA SER A 544 -2.57 3.01 4.14
C SER A 544 -2.26 4.19 5.06
N ASP A 545 -3.21 4.52 5.93
CA ASP A 545 -3.27 5.77 6.68
C ASP A 545 -2.21 5.91 7.78
N LYS A 546 -1.55 4.82 8.20
CA LYS A 546 -0.59 4.81 9.33
C LYS A 546 0.85 5.21 8.96
N GLY A 547 1.13 5.57 7.70
CA GLY A 547 2.44 6.06 7.25
C GLY A 547 2.36 7.15 6.19
N LEU A 548 2.20 6.74 4.93
CA LEU A 548 2.12 7.60 3.74
C LEU A 548 0.66 7.90 3.37
N GLY A 549 -0.08 8.44 4.33
CA GLY A 549 -1.55 8.56 4.32
C GLY A 549 -2.19 8.83 2.97
N GLY A 550 -2.88 7.82 2.41
CA GLY A 550 -3.70 7.96 1.21
C GLY A 550 -2.96 8.24 -0.10
N PHE A 551 -1.62 8.26 -0.13
CA PHE A 551 -0.86 8.55 -1.36
C PHE A 551 -1.06 7.46 -2.41
N ASN A 552 -1.29 7.90 -3.66
CA ASN A 552 -1.32 7.04 -4.84
C ASN A 552 0.03 7.07 -5.59
N VAL A 553 0.17 6.25 -6.64
CA VAL A 553 1.38 6.22 -7.47
C VAL A 553 1.70 7.55 -8.15
N LEU A 554 0.68 8.36 -8.49
CA LEU A 554 0.85 9.64 -9.16
C LEU A 554 1.45 10.70 -8.22
N HIS A 555 1.08 10.70 -6.94
CA HIS A 555 1.70 11.52 -5.90
C HIS A 555 3.18 11.17 -5.76
N VAL A 556 3.48 9.86 -5.66
CA VAL A 556 4.85 9.37 -5.54
C VAL A 556 5.67 9.79 -6.76
N ALA A 557 5.17 9.56 -7.98
CA ALA A 557 5.84 9.93 -9.23
C ALA A 557 6.09 11.44 -9.33
N SER A 558 5.12 12.27 -8.95
CA SER A 558 5.23 13.74 -8.97
C SER A 558 6.31 14.26 -8.03
N GLY A 559 6.64 13.53 -6.96
CA GLY A 559 7.70 13.88 -6.01
C GLY A 559 9.11 13.39 -6.37
N ILE A 560 9.29 12.60 -7.44
CA ILE A 560 10.60 12.04 -7.82
C ILE A 560 11.50 13.11 -8.45
N MET A 561 12.64 13.39 -7.82
CA MET A 561 13.55 14.49 -8.16
C MET A 561 14.44 14.28 -9.40
N CYS A 562 13.95 13.59 -10.44
CA CYS A 562 14.72 13.33 -11.67
C CYS A 562 13.88 13.44 -12.95
N SER A 563 14.57 13.56 -14.09
CA SER A 563 13.94 13.73 -15.41
C SER A 563 13.03 12.57 -15.83
N GLU A 564 13.31 11.37 -15.32
CA GLU A 564 12.50 10.17 -15.50
C GLU A 564 11.14 10.30 -14.79
N GLY A 565 11.06 11.08 -13.70
CA GLY A 565 9.81 11.38 -13.00
C GLY A 565 8.78 12.06 -13.91
N VAL A 566 9.23 12.96 -14.80
CA VAL A 566 8.35 13.62 -15.79
C VAL A 566 7.71 12.59 -16.71
N LYS A 567 8.51 11.66 -17.24
CA LYS A 567 8.03 10.58 -18.12
C LYS A 567 7.11 9.61 -17.38
N LEU A 568 7.37 9.34 -16.11
CA LEU A 568 6.49 8.50 -15.29
C LEU A 568 5.12 9.15 -15.11
N VAL A 569 5.06 10.44 -14.79
CA VAL A 569 3.80 11.18 -14.66
C VAL A 569 3.04 11.15 -15.99
N GLU A 570 3.73 11.38 -17.12
CA GLU A 570 3.13 11.28 -18.45
C GLU A 570 2.52 9.89 -18.70
N LEU A 571 3.24 8.82 -18.40
CA LEU A 571 2.75 7.45 -18.59
C LEU A 571 1.55 7.12 -17.69
N LEU A 572 1.59 7.54 -16.43
CA LEU A 572 0.50 7.30 -15.47
C LEU A 572 -0.77 8.05 -15.87
N LEU A 573 -0.65 9.29 -16.36
CA LEU A 573 -1.79 10.06 -16.87
C LEU A 573 -2.37 9.45 -18.14
N HIS A 574 -1.53 8.96 -19.07
CA HIS A 574 -2.00 8.18 -20.22
C HIS A 574 -2.72 6.89 -19.81
N ALA A 575 -2.36 6.30 -18.67
CA ALA A 575 -3.05 5.17 -18.06
C ALA A 575 -4.24 5.58 -17.17
N ASN A 576 -4.83 6.76 -17.42
CA ASN A 576 -6.03 7.28 -16.75
C ASN A 576 -5.89 7.45 -15.22
N ALA A 577 -4.70 7.73 -14.71
CA ALA A 577 -4.55 8.16 -13.31
C ALA A 577 -5.26 9.51 -13.09
N ASP A 578 -6.11 9.60 -12.06
CA ASP A 578 -6.82 10.84 -11.72
C ASP A 578 -5.90 11.83 -10.97
N PRO A 579 -5.56 13.00 -11.56
CA PRO A 579 -4.70 14.00 -10.94
C PRO A 579 -5.35 14.72 -9.75
N ASN A 580 -6.67 14.62 -9.60
CA ASN A 580 -7.43 15.23 -8.51
C ASN A 580 -7.65 14.29 -7.33
N THR A 581 -7.04 13.10 -7.35
CA THR A 581 -7.02 12.23 -6.18
C THR A 581 -6.31 12.95 -5.04
N CYS A 582 -6.97 13.04 -3.88
CA CYS A 582 -6.39 13.64 -2.68
C CYS A 582 -5.90 12.58 -1.69
N ALA A 583 -4.74 12.82 -1.10
CA ALA A 583 -4.21 12.10 0.05
C ALA A 583 -4.52 12.88 1.35
N HIS A 584 -4.76 12.15 2.46
CA HIS A 584 -5.11 12.77 3.75
C HIS A 584 -3.87 12.85 4.64
N ASP A 585 -3.43 14.07 4.95
CA ASP A 585 -2.44 14.29 6.00
C ASP A 585 -3.14 14.43 7.36
N ARG A 586 -3.30 13.31 8.09
CA ARG A 586 -3.79 13.38 9.48
C ARG A 586 -2.87 14.18 10.41
N TYR A 587 -1.63 14.44 10.00
CA TYR A 587 -0.60 14.98 10.88
C TYR A 587 -0.25 16.45 10.66
N GLY A 588 -0.91 17.16 9.73
CA GLY A 588 -0.70 18.60 9.55
C GLY A 588 0.78 18.98 9.57
N ILE A 589 1.62 18.25 8.82
CA ILE A 589 3.08 18.30 8.90
C ILE A 589 3.60 19.75 8.69
N TYR A 590 2.84 20.57 7.99
CA TYR A 590 3.12 21.98 7.74
C TYR A 590 2.82 22.95 8.89
N ASN A 591 2.00 22.56 9.90
CA ASN A 591 1.61 23.47 11.00
C ASN A 591 2.78 23.89 11.91
N LYS A 592 3.94 23.21 11.86
CA LYS A 592 5.07 23.49 12.76
C LYS A 592 6.15 24.41 12.18
N MET A 593 6.07 24.81 10.91
CA MET A 593 7.02 25.82 10.40
C MET A 593 6.67 27.25 10.84
N HIS A 594 5.45 27.48 11.35
CA HIS A 594 4.95 28.85 11.60
C HIS A 594 4.28 29.13 12.96
N THR A 595 4.31 28.21 13.93
CA THR A 595 3.96 28.59 15.31
C THR A 595 5.07 29.43 15.93
N CYS A 596 4.79 30.71 16.10
CA CYS A 596 5.53 31.58 16.99
C CYS A 596 5.55 30.92 18.38
N GLU A 597 6.73 30.80 19.01
CA GLU A 597 6.86 30.29 20.38
C GLU A 597 5.87 31.00 21.32
N GLY A 598 4.90 30.27 21.86
CA GLY A 598 3.87 30.83 22.73
C GLY A 598 2.72 29.88 23.06
N THR A 599 2.98 28.88 23.91
CA THR A 599 2.05 28.22 24.85
C THR A 599 0.57 28.07 24.45
N MET A 600 0.22 26.97 23.76
CA MET A 600 -1.08 26.28 23.89
C MET A 600 -0.84 24.78 23.66
N THR A 601 -1.48 23.91 24.45
CA THR A 601 -1.36 22.46 24.37
C THR A 601 -2.25 21.87 23.26
N LEU A 602 -1.82 20.75 22.66
CA LEU A 602 -2.50 20.02 21.56
C LEU A 602 -3.97 19.65 21.86
N ASP A 603 -4.32 19.49 23.13
CA ASP A 603 -5.69 19.19 23.58
C ASP A 603 -6.63 20.40 23.52
N ASP A 604 -6.11 21.63 23.54
CA ASP A 604 -6.91 22.86 23.46
C ASP A 604 -7.25 23.25 22.01
N MET A 605 -6.52 22.74 21.02
CA MET A 605 -6.78 22.97 19.59
C MET A 605 -7.96 22.13 19.08
N HIS A 606 -8.07 20.86 19.50
CA HIS A 606 -9.14 19.97 19.06
C HIS A 606 -10.53 20.40 19.57
N LYS A 607 -10.60 21.01 20.77
CA LYS A 607 -11.87 21.54 21.30
C LYS A 607 -12.34 22.82 20.60
N ASN A 608 -11.46 23.54 19.90
CA ASN A 608 -11.79 24.82 19.26
C ASN A 608 -12.12 24.69 17.77
N MET A 609 -11.69 23.60 17.09
CA MET A 609 -12.02 23.38 15.67
C MET A 609 -13.52 23.14 15.42
N ASP A 610 -14.25 22.56 16.38
CA ASP A 610 -15.71 22.37 16.24
C ASP A 610 -16.52 23.68 16.35
N SER A 611 -15.89 24.81 16.70
CA SER A 611 -16.60 26.07 17.01
C SER A 611 -16.57 27.15 15.91
N MET A 612 -15.80 26.95 14.84
CA MET A 612 -15.70 27.90 13.72
C MET A 612 -15.95 27.19 12.39
N GLY A 613 -17.21 27.17 11.96
CA GLY A 613 -17.61 26.58 10.68
C GLY A 613 -16.82 27.13 9.49
N LEU A 614 -16.33 26.19 8.66
CA LEU A 614 -15.83 26.27 7.29
C LEU A 614 -14.31 26.48 7.08
N SER A 615 -13.61 25.37 6.83
CA SER A 615 -13.01 25.05 5.52
C SER A 615 -12.71 23.54 5.51
N GLU A 616 -13.38 22.77 4.66
CA GLU A 616 -13.05 21.36 4.45
C GLU A 616 -11.70 21.28 3.72
N ASP A 617 -10.60 21.05 4.43
CA ASP A 617 -9.29 20.85 3.81
C ASP A 617 -9.36 19.62 2.88
N LEU A 618 -9.26 19.84 1.57
CA LEU A 618 -9.54 18.83 0.53
C LEU A 618 -8.45 17.77 0.37
N GLY A 619 -7.40 17.78 1.21
CA GLY A 619 -6.25 16.87 1.12
C GLY A 619 -5.20 17.29 0.07
N ILE A 620 -4.01 16.68 0.14
CA ILE A 620 -2.90 16.99 -0.77
C ILE A 620 -3.14 16.33 -2.13
N THR A 621 -2.92 17.07 -3.22
CA THR A 621 -2.98 16.56 -4.60
C THR A 621 -1.60 16.43 -5.21
N ALA A 622 -1.48 15.65 -6.29
CA ALA A 622 -0.23 15.54 -7.06
C ALA A 622 0.31 16.92 -7.54
N LEU A 623 -0.60 17.87 -7.82
CA LEU A 623 -0.25 19.23 -8.22
C LEU A 623 0.44 20.02 -7.10
N HIS A 624 0.01 19.84 -5.85
CA HIS A 624 0.69 20.45 -4.69
C HIS A 624 2.13 19.96 -4.57
N ILE A 625 2.34 18.64 -4.69
CA ILE A 625 3.67 18.03 -4.61
C ILE A 625 4.58 18.58 -5.72
N ALA A 626 4.09 18.63 -6.96
CA ALA A 626 4.86 19.15 -8.10
C ALA A 626 5.26 20.62 -7.92
N CYS A 627 4.38 21.45 -7.37
CA CYS A 627 4.63 22.89 -7.15
C CYS A 627 5.56 23.16 -5.96
N HIS A 628 5.60 22.25 -4.99
CA HIS A 628 6.44 22.38 -3.79
C HIS A 628 7.93 22.09 -4.06
N ARG A 629 8.22 21.34 -5.13
CA ARG A 629 9.59 20.96 -5.51
C ARG A 629 10.54 22.15 -5.66
N ASP A 630 11.68 22.06 -4.99
CA ASP A 630 12.77 23.04 -5.00
C ASP A 630 14.05 22.54 -5.70
N ASP A 631 13.94 21.43 -6.45
CA ASP A 631 15.03 20.78 -7.18
C ASP A 631 15.25 21.40 -8.58
N ASN A 632 14.81 20.74 -9.66
CA ASN A 632 14.88 21.27 -11.01
C ASN A 632 13.53 21.89 -11.40
N TYR A 633 13.47 23.22 -11.37
CA TYR A 633 12.25 23.96 -11.71
C TYR A 633 11.71 23.67 -13.11
N LYS A 634 12.54 23.24 -14.05
CA LYS A 634 12.09 22.84 -15.39
C LYS A 634 11.27 21.54 -15.33
N ASP A 635 11.81 20.52 -14.70
CA ASP A 635 11.14 19.21 -14.57
C ASP A 635 9.85 19.35 -13.74
N ALA A 636 9.88 20.13 -12.65
CA ALA A 636 8.70 20.44 -11.85
C ALA A 636 7.63 21.20 -12.66
N CYS A 637 8.04 22.14 -13.52
CA CYS A 637 7.13 22.85 -14.43
C CYS A 637 6.53 21.92 -15.49
N ASP A 638 7.32 21.01 -16.05
CA ASP A 638 6.85 20.03 -17.03
C ASP A 638 5.83 19.07 -16.40
N VAL A 639 6.07 18.58 -15.16
CA VAL A 639 5.08 17.80 -14.39
C VAL A 639 3.81 18.62 -14.13
N THR A 640 3.94 19.87 -13.70
CA THR A 640 2.81 20.77 -13.44
C THR A 640 1.97 20.97 -14.72
N HIS A 641 2.62 21.16 -15.86
CA HIS A 641 1.95 21.30 -17.15
C HIS A 641 1.23 20.01 -17.58
N LEU A 642 1.84 18.83 -17.38
CA LEU A 642 1.19 17.55 -17.68
C LEU A 642 -0.06 17.34 -16.81
N LEU A 643 0.00 17.65 -15.52
CA LEU A 643 -1.14 17.54 -14.61
C LEU A 643 -2.28 18.49 -15.02
N LEU A 644 -1.99 19.77 -15.29
CA LEU A 644 -2.99 20.75 -15.69
C LEU A 644 -3.65 20.41 -17.04
N ASN A 645 -2.87 19.91 -18.01
CA ASN A 645 -3.41 19.43 -19.29
C ASN A 645 -4.38 18.26 -19.13
N ASN A 646 -4.23 17.46 -18.07
CA ASN A 646 -5.13 16.34 -17.73
C ASN A 646 -6.21 16.75 -16.71
N ALA A 647 -6.61 18.04 -16.70
CA ALA A 647 -7.68 18.58 -15.87
C ALA A 647 -7.43 18.51 -14.35
N ALA A 648 -6.18 18.66 -13.91
CA ALA A 648 -5.89 18.93 -12.50
C ALA A 648 -6.46 20.29 -12.07
N LYS A 649 -7.10 20.33 -10.90
CA LYS A 649 -7.66 21.56 -10.32
C LYS A 649 -6.55 22.41 -9.69
N PRO A 650 -6.37 23.67 -10.13
CA PRO A 650 -5.32 24.54 -9.60
C PRO A 650 -5.63 25.18 -8.24
N ASP A 651 -6.91 25.22 -7.84
CA ASP A 651 -7.39 26.00 -6.69
C ASP A 651 -7.76 25.14 -5.47
N CYS A 652 -7.28 23.89 -5.42
CA CYS A 652 -7.42 23.06 -4.23
C CYS A 652 -6.57 23.64 -3.08
N ILE A 653 -7.07 23.56 -1.85
CA ILE A 653 -6.37 24.06 -0.66
C ILE A 653 -5.94 22.87 0.20
N TRP A 654 -4.67 22.87 0.61
CA TRP A 654 -4.09 21.92 1.54
C TRP A 654 -3.19 22.65 2.55
N THR A 655 -3.46 22.47 3.85
CA THR A 655 -2.68 23.10 4.95
C THR A 655 -2.53 24.61 4.82
N GLY A 656 -3.61 25.34 4.49
CA GLY A 656 -3.50 26.78 4.25
C GLY A 656 -3.15 27.17 2.81
N HIS A 657 -2.46 26.31 2.08
CA HIS A 657 -1.82 26.66 0.82
C HIS A 657 -2.58 26.13 -0.41
N SER A 658 -2.62 26.96 -1.46
CA SER A 658 -2.93 26.51 -2.82
C SER A 658 -1.65 26.10 -3.58
N PRO A 659 -1.72 25.30 -4.66
CA PRO A 659 -0.59 24.99 -5.53
C PRO A 659 0.16 26.24 -6.02
N LEU A 660 -0.59 27.32 -6.33
CA LEU A 660 -0.01 28.61 -6.71
C LEU A 660 0.81 29.22 -5.57
N SER A 661 0.27 29.22 -4.35
CA SER A 661 0.99 29.74 -3.19
C SER A 661 2.24 28.92 -2.85
N LEU A 662 2.18 27.59 -3.01
CA LEU A 662 3.34 26.69 -2.84
C LEU A 662 4.42 26.97 -3.89
N ALA A 663 4.05 27.17 -5.15
CA ALA A 663 5.00 27.52 -6.22
C ALA A 663 5.70 28.87 -5.96
N ILE A 664 4.98 29.84 -5.39
CA ILE A 664 5.56 31.13 -4.97
C ILE A 664 6.56 30.92 -3.83
N ALA A 665 6.17 30.11 -2.83
CA ALA A 665 6.94 29.82 -1.64
C ALA A 665 8.19 28.96 -1.91
N SER A 666 8.14 28.07 -2.90
CA SER A 666 9.31 27.29 -3.37
C SER A 666 10.24 28.07 -4.28
N GLY A 667 9.84 29.26 -4.76
CA GLY A 667 10.63 30.06 -5.68
C GLY A 667 10.50 29.66 -7.15
N ASN A 668 9.57 28.77 -7.50
CA ASN A 668 9.41 28.26 -8.86
C ASN A 668 8.54 29.18 -9.74
N ASP A 669 9.15 30.25 -10.25
CA ASP A 669 8.47 31.23 -11.11
C ASP A 669 7.95 30.61 -12.43
N LEU A 670 8.52 29.49 -12.89
CA LEU A 670 8.03 28.78 -14.08
C LEU A 670 6.69 28.10 -13.80
N CYS A 671 6.55 27.43 -12.66
CA CYS A 671 5.27 26.85 -12.22
C CYS A 671 4.23 27.94 -11.96
N VAL A 672 4.61 29.04 -11.29
CA VAL A 672 3.71 30.19 -11.11
C VAL A 672 3.18 30.67 -12.47
N LYS A 673 4.09 30.79 -13.45
CA LYS A 673 3.71 31.21 -14.80
C LYS A 673 2.73 30.26 -15.47
N LYS A 674 2.96 28.96 -15.29
CA LYS A 674 2.11 27.94 -15.87
C LYS A 674 0.73 27.89 -15.21
N LEU A 675 0.66 27.94 -13.89
CA LEU A 675 -0.60 27.89 -13.13
C LEU A 675 -1.54 29.05 -13.50
N LEU A 676 -1.03 30.29 -13.56
CA LEU A 676 -1.86 31.43 -13.96
C LEU A 676 -2.32 31.36 -15.43
N GLN A 677 -1.51 30.77 -16.33
CA GLN A 677 -1.93 30.54 -17.72
C GLN A 677 -3.10 29.55 -17.82
N PHE A 678 -3.17 28.58 -16.91
CA PHE A 678 -4.25 27.59 -16.83
C PHE A 678 -5.42 28.03 -15.94
N GLY A 679 -5.46 29.31 -15.53
CA GLY A 679 -6.60 29.91 -14.84
C GLY A 679 -6.62 29.73 -13.34
N ALA A 680 -5.47 29.49 -12.69
CA ALA A 680 -5.39 29.49 -11.22
C ALA A 680 -5.79 30.86 -10.65
N ASP A 681 -6.62 30.87 -9.60
CA ASP A 681 -7.11 32.09 -8.98
C ASP A 681 -6.04 32.69 -8.05
N ALA A 682 -5.47 33.81 -8.48
CA ALA A 682 -4.49 34.55 -7.68
C ALA A 682 -5.10 35.29 -6.47
N SER A 683 -6.43 35.45 -6.44
CA SER A 683 -7.19 36.09 -5.36
C SER A 683 -7.83 35.10 -4.39
N LEU A 684 -7.60 33.79 -4.57
CA LEU A 684 -8.11 32.75 -3.69
C LEU A 684 -7.70 33.02 -2.23
N GLU A 685 -8.70 32.98 -1.34
CA GLU A 685 -8.47 33.12 0.11
C GLU A 685 -7.83 31.84 0.65
N LEU A 686 -6.60 31.99 1.15
CA LEU A 686 -5.79 30.95 1.76
C LEU A 686 -6.16 30.80 3.24
N SER A 687 -6.21 29.56 3.74
CA SER A 687 -6.50 29.27 5.14
C SER A 687 -5.28 29.51 6.06
N ASP A 688 -5.46 29.35 7.37
CA ASP A 688 -4.43 29.58 8.41
C ASP A 688 -3.82 31.01 8.47
N GLY A 689 -4.57 32.01 8.01
CA GLY A 689 -4.15 33.42 8.09
C GLY A 689 -3.06 33.83 7.09
N LEU A 690 -2.83 33.00 6.06
CA LEU A 690 -1.92 33.29 4.94
C LEU A 690 -2.49 34.37 4.00
N GLY A 691 -3.81 34.54 3.94
CA GLY A 691 -4.47 35.59 3.18
C GLY A 691 -4.65 35.23 1.71
N SER A 692 -3.76 35.68 0.82
CA SER A 692 -3.84 35.38 -0.63
C SER A 692 -2.45 35.14 -1.23
N ALA A 693 -2.38 34.75 -2.50
CA ALA A 693 -1.10 34.56 -3.19
C ALA A 693 -0.22 35.83 -3.18
N LEU A 694 -0.84 37.02 -3.21
CA LEU A 694 -0.14 38.30 -3.08
C LEU A 694 0.47 38.50 -1.68
N CYS A 695 -0.19 38.00 -0.62
CA CYS A 695 0.36 38.04 0.74
C CYS A 695 1.62 37.17 0.84
N VAL A 696 1.56 35.94 0.32
CA VAL A 696 2.70 35.01 0.29
C VAL A 696 3.87 35.60 -0.51
N ALA A 697 3.60 36.21 -1.68
CA ALA A 697 4.64 36.88 -2.47
C ALA A 697 5.28 38.10 -1.75
N SER A 698 4.48 38.80 -0.94
CA SER A 698 4.92 39.98 -0.19
C SER A 698 5.72 39.63 1.07
N ASP A 699 5.63 38.40 1.57
CA ASP A 699 6.31 37.97 2.78
C ASP A 699 7.74 37.48 2.49
N PRO A 700 8.79 38.13 3.03
CA PRO A 700 10.19 37.74 2.86
C PRO A 700 10.58 36.46 3.60
N GLN A 701 9.72 35.92 4.47
CA GLN A 701 9.93 34.60 5.08
C GLN A 701 9.79 33.48 4.07
N TYR A 702 8.96 33.66 3.04
CA TYR A 702 8.86 32.74 1.92
C TYR A 702 9.93 33.08 0.87
N GLU A 703 10.70 32.03 0.53
CA GLU A 703 11.82 32.03 -0.42
C GLU A 703 12.87 33.16 -0.25
N PHE A 704 13.99 32.83 0.38
CA PHE A 704 15.09 33.77 0.64
C PHE A 704 15.99 34.03 -0.58
N ARG A 705 15.90 33.24 -1.66
CA ARG A 705 16.80 33.37 -2.82
C ARG A 705 16.36 34.46 -3.81
N ARG A 706 15.09 34.85 -3.78
CA ARG A 706 14.51 35.82 -4.74
C ARG A 706 15.03 37.24 -4.45
N SER A 707 15.52 37.94 -5.47
CA SER A 707 15.92 39.34 -5.35
C SER A 707 14.70 40.25 -5.09
N PRO A 708 14.88 41.42 -4.46
CA PRO A 708 13.80 42.39 -4.29
C PRO A 708 13.13 42.80 -5.60
N GLU A 709 13.91 42.92 -6.69
CA GLU A 709 13.44 43.30 -8.02
C GLU A 709 12.59 42.20 -8.67
N ASP A 710 13.03 40.93 -8.55
CA ASP A 710 12.28 39.79 -9.06
C ASP A 710 10.97 39.59 -8.29
N ARG A 711 10.96 39.90 -6.99
CA ARG A 711 9.74 39.88 -6.15
C ARG A 711 8.72 40.92 -6.59
N ILE A 712 9.18 42.13 -6.93
CA ILE A 712 8.32 43.17 -7.50
C ILE A 712 7.76 42.72 -8.85
N SER A 713 8.60 42.11 -9.69
CA SER A 713 8.21 41.58 -11.00
C SER A 713 7.15 40.46 -10.88
N LEU A 714 7.28 39.58 -9.89
CA LEU A 714 6.29 38.56 -9.57
C LEU A 714 4.93 39.17 -9.19
N ILE A 715 4.93 40.20 -8.36
CA ILE A 715 3.70 40.88 -7.93
C ILE A 715 3.00 41.57 -9.11
N ASP A 716 3.76 42.27 -9.96
CA ASP A 716 3.23 42.88 -11.19
C ASP A 716 2.58 41.82 -12.08
N TRP A 717 3.20 40.64 -12.13
CA TRP A 717 2.70 39.52 -12.90
C TRP A 717 1.39 38.94 -12.31
N LEU A 718 1.31 38.74 -11.00
CA LEU A 718 0.08 38.30 -10.31
C LEU A 718 -1.08 39.28 -10.56
N VAL A 719 -0.83 40.59 -10.41
CA VAL A 719 -1.86 41.62 -10.65
C VAL A 719 -2.31 41.63 -12.11
N LYS A 720 -1.38 41.44 -13.06
CA LYS A 720 -1.72 41.32 -14.48
C LYS A 720 -2.66 40.15 -14.78
N PHE A 721 -2.54 39.04 -14.04
CA PHE A 721 -3.38 37.85 -14.14
C PHE A 721 -4.61 37.88 -13.22
N GLY A 722 -5.01 39.06 -12.74
CA GLY A 722 -6.29 39.25 -12.06
C GLY A 722 -6.23 39.18 -10.53
N ALA A 723 -5.05 39.19 -9.91
CA ALA A 723 -4.96 39.28 -8.46
C ALA A 723 -5.55 40.60 -7.94
N ASP A 724 -6.54 40.52 -7.03
CA ASP A 724 -7.21 41.68 -6.49
C ASP A 724 -6.43 42.31 -5.32
N MET A 725 -5.99 43.56 -5.52
CA MET A 725 -5.30 44.36 -4.50
C MET A 725 -6.24 44.87 -3.39
N LEU A 726 -7.55 44.90 -3.66
CA LEU A 726 -8.60 45.42 -2.76
C LEU A 726 -9.32 44.30 -2.01
N ALA A 727 -8.98 43.04 -2.26
CA ALA A 727 -9.56 41.89 -1.58
C ALA A 727 -9.36 41.98 -0.06
N PRO A 728 -10.42 41.72 0.75
CA PRO A 728 -10.32 41.79 2.20
C PRO A 728 -9.52 40.59 2.74
N ILE A 729 -8.43 40.88 3.44
CA ILE A 729 -7.55 39.89 4.06
C ILE A 729 -7.64 40.03 5.58
N LYS A 730 -7.82 38.91 6.28
CA LYS A 730 -7.80 38.86 7.75
C LYS A 730 -6.38 38.63 8.24
N PHE A 731 -5.90 39.47 9.17
CA PHE A 731 -4.57 39.31 9.76
C PHE A 731 -4.50 39.80 11.21
N GLY A 732 -3.54 39.23 11.96
CA GLY A 732 -3.31 39.52 13.37
C GLY A 732 -4.23 38.78 14.34
N SER A 733 -3.88 38.79 15.63
CA SER A 733 -4.61 38.07 16.69
C SER A 733 -6.04 38.57 16.93
N LYS A 734 -6.37 39.78 16.43
CA LYS A 734 -7.72 40.36 16.48
C LYS A 734 -8.53 40.13 15.20
N GLN A 735 -8.00 39.35 14.24
CA GLN A 735 -8.58 39.13 12.91
C GLN A 735 -9.02 40.44 12.22
N SER A 736 -8.13 41.44 12.22
CA SER A 736 -8.41 42.71 11.53
C SER A 736 -8.51 42.45 10.03
N THR A 737 -9.56 42.97 9.39
CA THR A 737 -9.73 42.92 7.93
C THR A 737 -9.11 44.15 7.27
N GLY A 738 -8.18 43.95 6.35
CA GLY A 738 -7.52 45.01 5.58
C GLY A 738 -7.08 44.53 4.20
N THR A 739 -6.22 45.30 3.52
CA THR A 739 -5.71 44.96 2.19
C THR A 739 -4.32 44.29 2.26
N VAL A 740 -3.79 43.82 1.13
CA VAL A 740 -2.41 43.28 1.07
C VAL A 740 -1.37 44.32 1.52
N VAL A 741 -1.62 45.61 1.29
CA VAL A 741 -0.74 46.68 1.77
C VAL A 741 -0.76 46.77 3.30
N ASP A 742 -1.94 46.62 3.90
CA ASP A 742 -2.08 46.61 5.35
C ASP A 742 -1.45 45.34 5.95
N TYR A 743 -1.60 44.18 5.29
CA TYR A 743 -0.93 42.93 5.66
C TYR A 743 0.59 43.09 5.63
N ALA A 744 1.17 43.60 4.54
CA ALA A 744 2.62 43.80 4.42
C ALA A 744 3.15 44.77 5.48
N HIS A 745 2.40 45.84 5.78
CA HIS A 745 2.75 46.74 6.87
C HIS A 745 2.68 46.06 8.24
N TRP A 746 1.65 45.27 8.51
CA TRP A 746 1.54 44.49 9.74
C TRP A 746 2.71 43.51 9.89
N LEU A 747 3.02 42.76 8.83
CA LEU A 747 4.12 41.81 8.77
C LEU A 747 5.46 42.47 9.08
N PHE A 748 5.79 43.58 8.41
CA PHE A 748 7.07 44.27 8.64
C PHE A 748 7.18 44.95 10.00
N ASN A 749 6.05 45.26 10.64
CA ASN A 749 6.05 45.80 12.01
C ASN A 749 6.25 44.70 13.07
N LYS A 750 6.14 43.40 12.74
CA LYS A 750 6.49 42.30 13.67
C LYS A 750 7.97 42.33 14.03
N ASP A 751 8.81 42.67 13.07
CA ASP A 751 10.24 42.85 13.27
C ASP A 751 10.49 44.18 14.01
N THR A 752 10.42 44.12 15.34
CA THR A 752 10.62 45.28 16.21
C THR A 752 12.02 45.87 16.09
N ARG A 753 13.01 45.07 15.70
CA ARG A 753 14.41 45.48 15.54
C ARG A 753 14.54 46.46 14.38
N ILE A 754 14.03 46.11 13.20
CA ILE A 754 14.11 46.99 12.03
C ILE A 754 13.06 48.11 12.08
N SER A 755 11.85 47.85 12.60
CA SER A 755 10.76 48.84 12.57
C SER A 755 10.88 49.97 13.60
N ARG A 756 11.47 49.73 14.79
CA ARG A 756 11.57 50.72 15.87
C ARG A 756 12.96 51.37 16.01
N THR A 757 13.97 50.86 15.33
CA THR A 757 15.33 51.40 15.39
C THR A 757 15.52 52.48 14.31
N PRO A 758 16.11 53.65 14.62
CA PRO A 758 16.35 54.67 13.63
C PRO A 758 17.37 54.19 12.57
N TYR A 759 17.17 54.58 11.31
CA TYR A 759 17.90 54.05 10.15
C TYR A 759 19.44 54.08 10.27
N HIS A 760 19.99 55.12 10.89
CA HIS A 760 21.44 55.26 11.08
C HIS A 760 22.02 54.25 12.10
N ALA A 761 21.20 53.71 13.00
CA ALA A 761 21.60 52.71 13.99
C ALA A 761 21.46 51.25 13.49
N LEU A 762 20.96 51.05 12.27
CA LEU A 762 20.88 49.74 11.63
C LEU A 762 22.23 49.33 11.02
N ASN A 763 22.55 48.03 11.06
CA ASN A 763 23.69 47.43 10.37
C ASN A 763 23.47 47.37 8.84
N ILE A 764 24.50 47.02 8.06
CA ILE A 764 24.43 47.04 6.58
C ILE A 764 23.32 46.13 6.06
N LYS A 765 23.23 44.89 6.55
CA LYS A 765 22.20 43.91 6.14
C LYS A 765 20.78 44.35 6.55
N GLU A 766 20.64 44.93 7.75
CA GLU A 766 19.39 45.50 8.25
C GLU A 766 18.94 46.71 7.41
N ARG A 767 19.88 47.54 6.94
CA ARG A 767 19.58 48.66 6.03
C ARG A 767 19.14 48.17 4.66
N GLU A 768 19.80 47.14 4.12
CA GLU A 768 19.39 46.49 2.87
C GLU A 768 17.97 45.91 2.98
N ALA A 769 17.68 45.17 4.05
CA ALA A 769 16.34 44.65 4.34
C ALA A 769 15.30 45.77 4.52
N TYR A 770 15.65 46.86 5.23
CA TYR A 770 14.78 48.02 5.38
C TYR A 770 14.47 48.67 4.03
N ASN A 771 15.47 48.89 3.18
CA ASN A 771 15.31 49.49 1.86
C ASN A 771 14.49 48.60 0.93
N ALA A 772 14.71 47.28 0.93
CA ALA A 772 13.92 46.32 0.18
C ALA A 772 12.44 46.35 0.60
N ARG A 773 12.15 46.31 1.91
CA ARG A 773 10.78 46.41 2.47
C ARG A 773 10.11 47.73 2.08
N LYS A 774 10.85 48.85 2.15
CA LYS A 774 10.35 50.18 1.76
C LYS A 774 10.02 50.26 0.27
N ASN A 775 10.89 49.71 -0.58
CA ASN A 775 10.67 49.66 -2.03
C ASN A 775 9.41 48.85 -2.36
N LEU A 776 9.27 47.68 -1.74
CA LEU A 776 8.10 46.82 -1.90
C LEU A 776 6.79 47.51 -1.46
N LEU A 777 6.76 48.13 -0.28
CA LEU A 777 5.58 48.87 0.20
C LEU A 777 5.21 50.04 -0.72
N THR A 778 6.21 50.75 -1.24
CA THR A 778 5.99 51.87 -2.17
C THR A 778 5.35 51.38 -3.46
N HIS A 779 5.79 50.21 -3.95
CA HIS A 779 5.25 49.56 -5.14
C HIS A 779 3.83 49.03 -4.91
N LEU A 780 3.58 48.29 -3.82
CA LEU A 780 2.24 47.82 -3.46
C LEU A 780 1.25 48.98 -3.31
N GLY A 781 1.67 50.10 -2.71
CA GLY A 781 0.86 51.32 -2.62
C GLY A 781 0.53 51.94 -3.99
N LYS A 782 1.41 51.80 -4.99
CA LYS A 782 1.14 52.24 -6.37
C LYS A 782 0.07 51.36 -7.02
N LEU A 783 0.21 50.04 -6.93
CA LEU A 783 -0.77 49.09 -7.48
C LEU A 783 -2.15 49.23 -6.83
N LEU A 784 -2.20 49.46 -5.51
CA LEU A 784 -3.46 49.70 -4.79
C LEU A 784 -4.14 50.99 -5.25
N ARG A 785 -3.38 52.08 -5.46
CA ARG A 785 -3.92 53.33 -6.04
C ARG A 785 -4.50 53.12 -7.43
N GLU A 786 -3.79 52.41 -8.30
CA GLU A 786 -4.26 52.14 -9.67
C GLU A 786 -5.53 51.28 -9.66
N SER A 787 -5.58 50.28 -8.79
CA SER A 787 -6.77 49.43 -8.59
C SER A 787 -7.97 50.22 -8.06
N ALA A 788 -7.75 51.09 -7.07
CA ALA A 788 -8.80 51.97 -6.54
C ALA A 788 -9.34 52.95 -7.60
N LYS A 789 -8.45 53.56 -8.40
CA LYS A 789 -8.85 54.43 -9.53
C LYS A 789 -9.69 53.67 -10.56
N ASN A 790 -9.35 52.41 -10.85
CA ASN A 790 -10.13 51.57 -11.76
C ASN A 790 -11.49 51.18 -11.17
N LEU A 791 -11.56 50.90 -9.87
CA LEU A 791 -12.82 50.66 -9.17
C LEU A 791 -13.74 51.89 -9.23
N ASP A 792 -13.22 53.08 -8.93
CA ASP A 792 -13.99 54.33 -8.99
C ASP A 792 -14.54 54.59 -10.42
N ARG A 793 -13.77 54.26 -11.46
CA ARG A 793 -14.22 54.32 -12.87
C ARG A 793 -15.36 53.35 -13.16
N ARG A 794 -15.26 52.08 -12.72
CA ARG A 794 -16.31 51.06 -12.91
C ARG A 794 -17.60 51.46 -12.19
N THR A 795 -17.50 51.83 -10.92
CA THR A 795 -18.63 52.33 -10.11
C THR A 795 -19.28 53.55 -10.76
N THR A 796 -18.49 54.43 -11.38
CA THR A 796 -19.03 55.57 -12.13
C THR A 796 -19.85 55.10 -13.34
N GLN A 797 -19.33 54.17 -14.16
CA GLN A 797 -20.00 53.64 -15.34
C GLN A 797 -21.28 52.86 -15.02
N GLU A 798 -21.27 52.00 -14.00
CA GLU A 798 -22.45 51.23 -13.57
C GLU A 798 -23.58 52.15 -13.08
N ASN A 799 -23.24 53.20 -12.31
CA ASN A 799 -24.19 54.22 -11.86
C ASN A 799 -24.79 55.05 -13.01
N PHE A 800 -24.12 55.16 -14.17
CA PHE A 800 -24.68 55.78 -15.37
C PHE A 800 -25.63 54.84 -16.16
N SER A 801 -25.61 53.53 -15.90
CA SER A 801 -26.46 52.53 -16.57
C SER A 801 -27.66 52.05 -15.74
N GLY A 802 -27.66 52.33 -14.43
CA GLY A 802 -28.72 51.97 -13.50
C GLY A 802 -29.90 52.96 -13.53
N SER A 803 -31.11 52.43 -13.31
CA SER A 803 -32.42 53.08 -13.34
C SER A 803 -32.68 54.20 -12.30
N THR A 804 -31.65 54.92 -11.87
CA THR A 804 -31.72 56.03 -10.90
C THR A 804 -31.88 57.40 -11.56
N GLU A 805 -31.96 57.49 -12.89
CA GLU A 805 -32.36 58.74 -13.58
C GLU A 805 -33.85 59.07 -13.38
N LYS A 806 -34.72 58.07 -13.21
CA LYS A 806 -36.18 58.31 -13.13
C LYS A 806 -36.63 58.97 -11.82
N LEU A 807 -35.89 58.80 -10.71
CA LEU A 807 -36.28 59.38 -9.42
C LEU A 807 -35.71 60.79 -9.20
N MET A 808 -34.49 61.08 -9.67
CA MET A 808 -33.87 62.40 -9.46
C MET A 808 -34.26 63.45 -10.52
N CYS A 809 -34.55 63.06 -11.77
CA CYS A 809 -35.02 64.01 -12.78
C CYS A 809 -36.46 64.52 -12.52
N HIS A 810 -37.26 63.81 -11.70
CA HIS A 810 -38.61 64.26 -11.38
C HIS A 810 -38.68 65.31 -10.28
N LEU A 811 -37.68 65.37 -9.38
CA LEU A 811 -37.68 66.26 -8.20
C LEU A 811 -36.99 67.61 -8.43
N LEU A 812 -36.23 67.78 -9.51
CA LEU A 812 -35.49 69.01 -9.81
C LEU A 812 -35.90 69.61 -11.16
N LYS A 813 -37.19 69.97 -11.28
CA LYS A 813 -37.65 70.90 -12.33
C LYS A 813 -37.25 72.34 -11.98
N ARG A 814 -35.96 72.65 -12.06
CA ARG A 814 -35.42 73.96 -12.47
C ARG A 814 -33.89 73.97 -12.30
N GLN A 815 -33.26 74.51 -13.34
CA GLN A 815 -31.85 74.87 -13.49
C GLN A 815 -30.89 73.77 -13.98
N GLU A 816 -30.24 74.09 -15.10
CA GLU A 816 -29.11 73.42 -15.76
C GLU A 816 -27.86 73.23 -14.86
N TYR A 817 -27.95 73.53 -13.55
CA TYR A 817 -26.87 73.43 -12.57
C TYR A 817 -26.88 72.13 -11.76
N ALA A 818 -27.94 71.31 -11.83
CA ALA A 818 -28.01 70.04 -11.10
C ALA A 818 -26.98 69.00 -11.62
N PHE A 819 -26.61 69.09 -12.91
CA PHE A 819 -25.63 68.19 -13.53
C PHE A 819 -24.19 68.47 -13.07
N GLU A 820 -23.86 69.72 -12.72
CA GLU A 820 -22.59 70.08 -12.09
C GLU A 820 -22.58 69.80 -10.58
N LEU A 821 -23.69 70.00 -9.87
CA LEU A 821 -23.75 69.78 -8.41
C LEU A 821 -23.60 68.31 -8.00
N CYS A 822 -24.06 67.35 -8.81
CA CYS A 822 -23.80 65.91 -8.59
C CYS A 822 -22.34 65.48 -8.82
N LYS A 823 -21.50 66.35 -9.43
CA LYS A 823 -20.06 66.13 -9.56
C LYS A 823 -19.28 66.49 -8.28
N PHE A 824 -19.82 67.36 -7.43
CA PHE A 824 -19.08 67.98 -6.31
C PHE A 824 -18.97 67.15 -5.02
N PHE A 825 -19.70 66.04 -4.88
CA PHE A 825 -19.65 65.21 -3.67
C PHE A 825 -19.55 63.72 -3.98
N ARG A 826 -18.54 63.32 -4.77
CA ARG A 826 -18.23 61.91 -4.97
C ARG A 826 -17.34 61.42 -3.84
N LYS A 827 -17.88 60.56 -2.98
CA LYS A 827 -17.07 59.82 -2.00
C LYS A 827 -16.35 58.70 -2.74
N PRO A 828 -15.04 58.51 -2.53
CA PRO A 828 -14.31 57.41 -3.17
C PRO A 828 -14.88 56.06 -2.70
N ALA A 829 -14.91 55.08 -3.61
CA ALA A 829 -15.46 53.76 -3.32
C ALA A 829 -14.66 53.03 -2.23
N PHE A 830 -13.36 53.31 -2.14
CA PHE A 830 -12.45 52.72 -1.16
C PHE A 830 -11.64 53.80 -0.41
N LYS A 831 -11.61 53.74 0.93
CA LYS A 831 -10.89 54.72 1.77
C LYS A 831 -9.52 54.19 2.19
N TYR A 832 -8.48 54.90 1.79
CA TYR A 832 -7.10 54.54 2.11
C TYR A 832 -6.20 55.78 2.12
N CYS A 833 -5.01 55.68 2.68
CA CYS A 833 -4.00 56.74 2.61
C CYS A 833 -3.41 56.79 1.21
N TYR A 834 -3.53 57.93 0.54
CA TYR A 834 -3.10 58.09 -0.85
C TYR A 834 -1.59 57.89 -1.05
N GLU A 835 -0.76 58.18 -0.04
CA GLU A 835 0.68 58.01 -0.16
C GLU A 835 1.13 56.57 0.14
N CYS A 836 0.83 56.08 1.35
CA CYS A 836 1.34 54.79 1.85
C CYS A 836 0.39 53.60 1.66
N GLY A 837 -0.82 53.82 1.13
CA GLY A 837 -1.78 52.75 0.85
C GLY A 837 -2.51 52.17 2.06
N ARG A 838 -2.15 52.55 3.29
CA ARG A 838 -2.79 52.03 4.51
C ARG A 838 -4.27 52.40 4.62
N SER A 839 -5.11 51.43 4.93
CA SER A 839 -6.53 51.61 5.24
C SER A 839 -6.87 51.27 6.70
N VAL A 840 -6.09 50.38 7.34
CA VAL A 840 -6.33 49.89 8.71
C VAL A 840 -5.31 50.45 9.70
N GLY A 841 -5.75 50.73 10.93
CA GLY A 841 -4.87 51.15 12.03
C GLY A 841 -4.32 52.58 11.91
N VAL A 842 -4.93 53.42 11.05
CA VAL A 842 -4.54 54.81 10.81
C VAL A 842 -5.75 55.74 10.81
N HIS A 843 -5.56 56.98 11.26
CA HIS A 843 -6.60 58.01 11.17
C HIS A 843 -6.49 58.74 9.82
N LEU A 844 -7.50 58.57 8.96
CA LEU A 844 -7.54 59.14 7.62
C LEU A 844 -8.17 60.54 7.63
N THR A 845 -7.38 61.55 7.26
CA THR A 845 -7.81 62.95 7.09
C THR A 845 -8.02 63.27 5.62
N SER A 846 -9.15 63.85 5.26
CA SER A 846 -9.44 64.22 3.85
C SER A 846 -8.63 65.43 3.39
N CYS A 847 -8.39 65.52 2.09
CA CYS A 847 -7.84 66.71 1.47
C CYS A 847 -8.79 67.90 1.69
N THR A 848 -8.25 69.07 2.05
CA THR A 848 -9.03 70.29 2.28
C THR A 848 -9.48 70.99 1.00
N ARG A 849 -9.06 70.51 -0.18
CA ARG A 849 -9.40 71.10 -1.49
C ARG A 849 -10.39 70.22 -2.26
N CYS A 850 -9.98 69.01 -2.65
CA CYS A 850 -10.83 68.10 -3.42
C CYS A 850 -11.75 67.22 -2.55
N HIS A 851 -11.44 66.99 -1.26
CA HIS A 851 -12.13 66.04 -0.38
C HIS A 851 -12.24 64.58 -0.86
N GLU A 852 -11.69 64.25 -2.04
CA GLU A 852 -11.72 62.92 -2.65
C GLU A 852 -10.60 61.99 -2.16
N VAL A 853 -9.50 62.57 -1.66
CA VAL A 853 -8.29 61.85 -1.29
C VAL A 853 -8.01 61.96 0.21
N TYR A 854 -7.52 60.88 0.83
CA TYR A 854 -7.26 60.80 2.27
C TYR A 854 -5.77 60.57 2.61
N TYR A 855 -5.36 61.04 3.80
CA TYR A 855 -3.98 60.94 4.30
C TYR A 855 -3.93 60.47 5.76
N CYS A 856 -2.99 59.57 6.08
CA CYS A 856 -2.80 59.07 7.44
C CYS A 856 -1.91 59.95 8.33
N SER A 857 -1.12 60.87 7.74
CA SER A 857 -0.18 61.71 8.47
C SER A 857 0.18 62.98 7.68
N ARG A 858 0.70 64.00 8.37
CA ARG A 858 1.21 65.23 7.73
C ARG A 858 2.35 64.95 6.76
N ALA A 859 3.22 63.99 7.08
CA ALA A 859 4.32 63.57 6.20
C ALA A 859 3.80 62.93 4.90
N CYS A 860 2.84 62.00 5.00
CA CYS A 860 2.20 61.40 3.84
C CYS A 860 1.49 62.45 2.97
N LYS A 861 0.82 63.42 3.61
CA LYS A 861 0.17 64.53 2.90
C LYS A 861 1.15 65.38 2.11
N LEU A 862 2.26 65.81 2.73
CA LEU A 862 3.27 66.64 2.06
C LEU A 862 3.93 65.89 0.88
N LYS A 863 4.32 64.64 1.11
CA LYS A 863 4.99 63.82 0.09
C LYS A 863 4.08 63.52 -1.11
N ALA A 864 2.84 63.06 -0.86
CA ALA A 864 1.89 62.84 -1.95
C ALA A 864 1.54 64.14 -2.69
N TRP A 865 1.44 65.27 -1.98
CA TRP A 865 1.18 66.57 -2.58
C TRP A 865 2.27 66.98 -3.56
N GLU A 866 3.54 66.89 -3.16
CA GLU A 866 4.68 67.25 -4.01
C GLU A 866 4.85 66.32 -5.20
N GLU A 867 4.68 65.01 -5.01
CA GLU A 867 4.98 64.02 -6.04
C GLU A 867 3.86 63.88 -7.09
N ARG A 868 2.57 63.96 -6.70
CA ARG A 868 1.46 63.53 -7.56
C ARG A 868 0.18 64.36 -7.38
N HIS A 869 -0.32 64.45 -6.15
CA HIS A 869 -1.66 64.93 -5.86
C HIS A 869 -1.87 66.41 -6.20
N LYS A 870 -0.81 67.25 -6.19
CA LYS A 870 -0.92 68.67 -6.60
C LYS A 870 -1.49 68.84 -8.01
N TYR A 871 -1.26 67.89 -8.92
CA TYR A 871 -1.75 67.95 -10.29
C TYR A 871 -3.09 67.21 -10.50
N GLU A 872 -3.44 66.29 -9.61
CA GLU A 872 -4.66 65.49 -9.67
C GLU A 872 -5.84 66.13 -8.91
N CYS A 873 -5.53 67.01 -7.94
CA CYS A 873 -6.47 67.74 -7.09
C CYS A 873 -7.01 69.00 -7.77
#